data_AF-A0A1D6K417-F1
#
_entry.id   AF-A0A1D6K417-F1
#
_cell.length_a   1.000
_cell.length_b   1.000
_cell.length_c   1.000
_cell.angle_alpha   90.00
_cell.angle_beta   90.00
_cell.angle_gamma   90.00
#
_symmetry.space_group_name_H-M   'P 1'
#
loop_
_entity.id
_entity.type
_entity.pdbx_description
1 polymer ?
#
loop_
_entity_poly.entity_id
_entity_poly.type
_entity_poly.pdbx_seq_one_letter_code
_entity_poly.pdbx_strand_id
1 'polypeptide(L)'
;MGIGTMARKEKAIVFVSNTYLTKSSLMPELEGLEEVHFYIELVQFIQVRDMLGDGRLIKRRVVDGKGEFPMDCPLHDSLLRVHYKGILLDEPKSVFYDTRADNDGEPLEFCSGEGLVPEGFEMCVRLMLPGEKSVVTCPPDFAYDKFPRPANVPEGAHVQWEIELLGFEMPKDWTGLTFEEIMDEADKIKNTGNRLFKEGKFELAKAKYDKVLREYNHVHPHDDEEGKIFANSRNSLHLNVAFCYQKMGEYRKSIETCNKVLDTNPVHAKALYRQGMSYMLLGEFDDARNDFEKMITVDKSSEPDATAALLKLKQKEQEAEKKARKQFKGLFDKKPGEISEVGVESEGGKDAGDARGSGEATSADRGANTMDSPTRESEVTLEIMVVKMNCPEGSRFSSGRGRGHLLLLNATLHIHTYRWVPTSEGPSPVTTTVHVTGFKKFHGVADNPTEKIVRNLASFMDTRGLPKGLVLGSCTVLEAAGQGALGPLYQLLESTVVSGRGRGMPAQERVILLHFGANSGSHRFALENRAVNEATFRCPDELGWKPQRTPIISSDGNILHARQTTLPLKEISKSLQQMGYDVMPSDDAGRFVCNYVYYHSLKFAEKHGITSLFVHFPLFLAIDEEVQMQFVASLLEVLASLNF
;
A
#
# COMPACT_ATOMS: atom_id res chain seq x y z
N MET A 1 -20.04 -17.37 -3.64
CA MET A 1 -19.75 -16.20 -2.78
C MET A 1 -19.48 -16.59 -1.33
N GLY A 2 -20.41 -17.24 -0.62
CA GLY A 2 -20.21 -17.63 0.79
C GLY A 2 -18.95 -18.45 1.09
N ILE A 3 -18.62 -19.43 0.23
CA ILE A 3 -17.38 -20.24 0.35
C ILE A 3 -16.11 -19.37 0.41
N GLY A 4 -16.08 -18.23 -0.30
CA GLY A 4 -14.93 -17.33 -0.29
C GLY A 4 -14.67 -16.64 1.06
N THR A 5 -15.58 -16.79 2.02
CA THR A 5 -15.44 -16.27 3.39
C THR A 5 -15.09 -17.34 4.43
N MET A 6 -15.10 -18.61 4.03
CA MET A 6 -14.91 -19.75 4.93
C MET A 6 -13.43 -20.05 5.15
N ALA A 7 -13.07 -20.43 6.37
CA ALA A 7 -11.79 -21.03 6.72
C ALA A 7 -11.76 -22.53 6.36
N ARG A 8 -10.55 -23.10 6.29
CA ARG A 8 -10.37 -24.53 6.02
C ARG A 8 -11.05 -25.36 7.11
N LYS A 9 -11.83 -26.36 6.71
CA LYS A 9 -12.70 -27.22 7.53
C LYS A 9 -13.87 -26.51 8.20
N GLU A 10 -14.10 -25.22 7.92
CA GLU A 10 -15.27 -24.52 8.44
C GLU A 10 -16.54 -25.17 7.90
N LYS A 11 -17.54 -25.30 8.78
CA LYS A 11 -18.90 -25.69 8.41
C LYS A 11 -19.78 -24.46 8.58
N ALA A 12 -20.51 -24.09 7.53
CA ALA A 12 -21.37 -22.91 7.53
C ALA A 12 -22.73 -23.24 6.93
N ILE A 13 -23.75 -22.49 7.36
CA ILE A 13 -25.05 -22.46 6.71
C ILE A 13 -25.11 -21.15 5.94
N VAL A 14 -25.30 -21.23 4.63
CA VAL A 14 -25.38 -20.07 3.74
C VAL A 14 -26.81 -19.92 3.25
N PHE A 15 -27.44 -18.82 3.65
CA PHE A 15 -28.77 -18.42 3.23
C PHE A 15 -28.66 -17.64 1.92
N VAL A 16 -29.35 -18.10 0.87
CA VAL A 16 -29.26 -17.51 -0.47
C VAL A 16 -30.67 -17.18 -0.94
N SER A 17 -30.98 -15.89 -1.02
CA SER A 17 -32.24 -15.42 -1.60
C SER A 17 -32.29 -15.71 -3.09
N ASN A 18 -33.50 -15.78 -3.65
CA ASN A 18 -33.72 -16.10 -5.06
C ASN A 18 -32.99 -15.19 -6.05
N THR A 19 -32.69 -13.95 -5.65
CA THR A 19 -31.95 -12.96 -6.44
C THR A 19 -30.52 -13.38 -6.73
N TYR A 20 -29.94 -14.26 -5.91
CA TYR A 20 -28.57 -14.76 -6.06
C TYR A 20 -28.52 -16.22 -6.55
N LEU A 21 -29.67 -16.86 -6.79
CA LEU A 21 -29.76 -18.20 -7.34
C LEU A 21 -29.68 -18.14 -8.86
N THR A 22 -28.56 -18.58 -9.42
CA THR A 22 -28.38 -18.75 -10.87
C THR A 22 -28.56 -20.22 -11.25
N LYS A 23 -29.14 -20.48 -12.43
CA LYS A 23 -29.22 -21.85 -12.97
C LYS A 23 -27.81 -22.47 -13.04
N SER A 24 -27.72 -23.70 -12.54
CA SER A 24 -26.47 -24.46 -12.48
C SER A 24 -26.72 -25.86 -13.02
N SER A 25 -25.83 -26.37 -13.87
CA SER A 25 -25.87 -27.77 -14.31
C SER A 25 -25.57 -28.76 -13.19
N LEU A 26 -25.06 -28.26 -12.06
CA LEU A 26 -24.61 -29.06 -10.92
C LEU A 26 -25.66 -29.15 -9.80
N MET A 27 -26.76 -28.40 -9.88
CA MET A 27 -27.80 -28.34 -8.85
C MET A 27 -29.19 -28.51 -9.48
N PRO A 28 -30.15 -29.14 -8.78
CA PRO A 28 -31.52 -29.27 -9.28
C PRO A 28 -32.18 -27.89 -9.46
N GLU A 29 -33.01 -27.74 -10.50
CA GLU A 29 -33.82 -26.54 -10.67
C GLU A 29 -34.94 -26.52 -9.62
N LEU A 30 -34.97 -25.46 -8.82
CA LEU A 30 -35.98 -25.24 -7.78
C LEU A 30 -36.81 -24.01 -8.17
N GLU A 31 -38.11 -24.20 -8.40
CA GLU A 31 -39.04 -23.12 -8.74
C GLU A 31 -39.83 -22.64 -7.51
N GLY A 32 -40.14 -21.34 -7.47
CA GLY A 32 -41.04 -20.76 -6.47
C GLY A 32 -40.49 -20.60 -5.04
N LEU A 33 -39.18 -20.74 -4.83
CA LEU A 33 -38.54 -20.51 -3.53
C LEU A 33 -38.04 -19.06 -3.42
N GLU A 34 -38.30 -18.41 -2.28
CA GLU A 34 -37.77 -17.08 -1.96
C GLU A 34 -36.32 -17.14 -1.45
N GLU A 35 -35.95 -18.23 -0.80
CA GLU A 35 -34.64 -18.45 -0.17
C GLU A 35 -34.27 -19.93 -0.15
N VAL A 36 -32.99 -20.25 -0.35
CA VAL A 36 -32.41 -21.60 -0.26
C VAL A 36 -31.27 -21.59 0.76
N HIS A 37 -31.24 -22.58 1.65
CA HIS A 37 -30.23 -22.71 2.68
C HIS A 37 -29.24 -23.80 2.27
N PHE A 38 -27.97 -23.45 2.14
CA PHE A 38 -26.89 -24.40 1.87
C PHE A 38 -26.14 -24.72 3.15
N TYR A 39 -26.15 -25.98 3.56
CA TYR A 39 -25.16 -26.48 4.51
C TYR A 39 -23.88 -26.74 3.73
N ILE A 40 -22.75 -26.20 4.17
CA ILE A 40 -21.48 -26.26 3.45
C ILE A 40 -20.36 -26.62 4.43
N GLU A 41 -19.46 -27.51 4.02
CA GLU A 41 -18.18 -27.76 4.69
C GLU A 41 -17.04 -27.46 3.71
N LEU A 42 -16.15 -26.52 4.04
CA LEU A 42 -14.99 -26.22 3.20
C LEU A 42 -13.85 -27.20 3.52
N VAL A 43 -13.85 -28.37 2.88
CA VAL A 43 -12.88 -29.45 3.16
C VAL A 43 -11.42 -29.00 2.96
N GLN A 44 -11.15 -28.32 1.85
CA GLN A 44 -9.82 -27.85 1.48
C GLN A 44 -9.92 -26.70 0.47
N PHE A 45 -8.86 -25.89 0.39
CA PHE A 45 -8.63 -24.96 -0.71
C PHE A 45 -7.14 -24.73 -0.92
N ILE A 46 -6.77 -24.32 -2.14
CA ILE A 46 -5.39 -23.99 -2.51
C ILE A 46 -5.33 -22.48 -2.70
N GLN A 47 -4.39 -21.79 -2.05
CA GLN A 47 -4.24 -20.36 -2.22
C GLN A 47 -3.34 -20.07 -3.43
N VAL A 48 -3.87 -19.44 -4.48
CA VAL A 48 -3.12 -19.08 -5.71
C VAL A 48 -3.06 -17.56 -5.85
N ARG A 49 -1.86 -16.99 -6.04
CA ARG A 49 -1.57 -15.56 -6.10
C ARG A 49 -0.88 -15.14 -7.41
N ASP A 50 -1.58 -14.26 -8.11
CA ASP A 50 -1.24 -13.28 -9.14
C ASP A 50 -0.07 -12.33 -8.90
N MET A 51 1.18 -12.75 -8.73
CA MET A 51 2.22 -11.84 -8.24
C MET A 51 2.41 -10.54 -9.04
N LEU A 52 2.18 -10.54 -10.36
CA LEU A 52 2.37 -9.36 -11.22
C LEU A 52 1.07 -8.65 -11.56
N GLY A 53 -0.01 -9.41 -11.57
CA GLY A 53 -1.36 -8.97 -11.88
C GLY A 53 -1.76 -9.15 -13.33
N ASP A 54 -0.87 -9.73 -14.13
CA ASP A 54 -1.04 -10.06 -15.53
C ASP A 54 -1.19 -11.58 -15.76
N GLY A 55 -1.26 -12.37 -14.69
CA GLY A 55 -1.37 -13.82 -14.72
C GLY A 55 -0.09 -14.57 -15.08
N ARG A 56 1.05 -13.90 -15.27
CA ARG A 56 2.28 -14.57 -15.73
C ARG A 56 3.10 -15.18 -14.59
N LEU A 57 3.14 -14.54 -13.43
CA LEU A 57 3.87 -15.03 -12.25
C LEU A 57 2.88 -15.50 -11.18
N ILE A 58 2.71 -16.82 -11.08
CA ILE A 58 1.70 -17.44 -10.21
C ILE A 58 2.38 -18.12 -9.03
N LYS A 59 2.02 -17.74 -7.79
CA LYS A 59 2.40 -18.45 -6.57
C LYS A 59 1.23 -19.26 -6.03
N ARG A 60 1.36 -20.57 -5.97
CA ARG A 60 0.37 -21.51 -5.43
C ARG A 60 0.86 -22.13 -4.14
N ARG A 61 0.24 -21.79 -3.01
CA ARG A 61 0.52 -22.41 -1.71
C ARG A 61 -0.03 -23.83 -1.67
N VAL A 62 0.83 -24.79 -1.37
CA VAL A 62 0.51 -26.22 -1.26
C VAL A 62 0.42 -26.65 0.20
N VAL A 63 1.31 -26.13 1.06
CA VAL A 63 1.31 -26.39 2.50
C VAL A 63 1.39 -25.07 3.24
N ASP A 64 0.54 -24.89 4.24
CA ASP A 64 0.54 -23.70 5.09
C ASP A 64 1.79 -23.64 5.98
N GLY A 65 2.38 -22.44 6.09
CA GLY A 65 3.40 -22.15 7.08
C GLY A 65 2.81 -21.78 8.44
N LYS A 66 3.67 -21.51 9.41
CA LYS A 66 3.33 -21.09 10.78
C LYS A 66 3.47 -19.58 10.91
N GLY A 67 2.52 -18.94 11.57
CA GLY A 67 2.50 -17.50 11.84
C GLY A 67 1.30 -16.79 11.21
N GLU A 68 1.19 -15.49 11.48
CA GLU A 68 0.17 -14.60 10.96
C GLU A 68 0.68 -13.87 9.72
N PHE A 69 0.07 -14.13 8.58
CA PHE A 69 0.34 -13.38 7.35
C PHE A 69 -0.36 -12.00 7.40
N PRO A 70 0.31 -10.88 7.02
CA PRO A 70 1.68 -10.76 6.52
C PRO A 70 2.72 -10.42 7.61
N MET A 71 2.34 -10.39 8.88
CA MET A 71 3.20 -9.93 9.99
C MET A 71 4.45 -10.79 10.18
N ASP A 72 4.31 -12.10 10.02
CA ASP A 72 5.39 -13.08 10.20
C ASP A 72 6.08 -13.46 8.88
N CYS A 73 5.92 -12.65 7.83
CA CYS A 73 6.65 -12.81 6.58
C CYS A 73 8.04 -12.15 6.64
N PRO A 74 9.01 -12.62 5.84
CA PRO A 74 10.33 -12.03 5.80
C PRO A 74 10.32 -10.54 5.40
N LEU A 75 10.97 -9.70 6.21
CA LEU A 75 11.23 -8.30 5.87
C LEU A 75 12.35 -8.17 4.83
N HIS A 76 12.45 -7.00 4.22
CA HIS A 76 13.62 -6.66 3.39
C HIS A 76 14.91 -6.78 4.22
N ASP A 77 16.00 -7.22 3.58
CA ASP A 77 17.28 -7.55 4.21
C ASP A 77 17.27 -8.74 5.19
N SER A 78 16.19 -9.52 5.27
CA SER A 78 16.21 -10.78 6.04
C SER A 78 17.10 -11.82 5.35
N LEU A 79 17.84 -12.60 6.15
CA LEU A 79 18.56 -13.78 5.69
C LEU A 79 17.56 -14.95 5.61
N LEU A 80 17.27 -15.39 4.39
CA LEU A 80 16.27 -16.43 4.09
C LEU A 80 16.95 -17.78 3.95
N ARG A 81 16.31 -18.85 4.45
CA ARG A 81 16.75 -20.24 4.27
C ARG A 81 15.64 -21.03 3.59
N VAL A 82 15.90 -21.52 2.37
CA VAL A 82 14.88 -22.23 1.56
C VAL A 82 15.42 -23.52 0.98
N HIS A 83 14.54 -24.53 0.90
CA HIS A 83 14.72 -25.58 -0.10
C HIS A 83 13.92 -25.24 -1.33
N TYR A 84 14.47 -25.51 -2.51
CA TYR A 84 13.70 -25.44 -3.73
C TYR A 84 14.09 -26.52 -4.73
N LYS A 85 13.13 -26.80 -5.62
CA LYS A 85 13.26 -27.64 -6.80
C LYS A 85 12.81 -26.85 -8.03
N GLY A 86 13.74 -26.61 -8.95
CA GLY A 86 13.52 -25.95 -10.22
C GLY A 86 13.16 -26.94 -11.32
N ILE A 87 12.08 -26.65 -12.04
CA ILE A 87 11.46 -27.50 -13.05
C ILE A 87 11.24 -26.68 -14.32
N LEU A 88 11.62 -27.22 -15.47
CA LEU A 88 11.23 -26.69 -16.78
C LEU A 88 9.82 -27.18 -17.11
N LEU A 89 9.04 -26.30 -17.75
CA LEU A 89 7.67 -26.59 -18.18
C LEU A 89 7.62 -27.15 -19.61
N ASP A 90 8.68 -27.83 -20.04
CA ASP A 90 8.69 -28.67 -21.24
C ASP A 90 7.85 -29.94 -21.04
N GLU A 91 7.56 -30.65 -22.13
CA GLU A 91 6.88 -31.95 -22.08
C GLU A 91 7.84 -33.04 -22.61
N PRO A 92 8.28 -34.00 -21.76
CA PRO A 92 7.98 -34.14 -20.33
C PRO A 92 8.72 -33.10 -19.48
N LYS A 93 8.10 -32.70 -18.35
CA LYS A 93 8.71 -31.74 -17.41
C LYS A 93 10.05 -32.25 -16.88
N SER A 94 11.09 -31.46 -17.05
CA SER A 94 12.45 -31.80 -16.59
C SER A 94 12.85 -31.00 -15.34
N VAL A 95 13.53 -31.65 -14.39
CA VAL A 95 14.08 -30.98 -13.20
C VAL A 95 15.45 -30.44 -13.57
N PHE A 96 15.66 -29.13 -13.38
CA PHE A 96 16.95 -28.52 -13.67
C PHE A 96 17.82 -28.33 -12.43
N TYR A 97 17.23 -28.29 -11.24
CA TYR A 97 17.95 -28.20 -9.97
C TYR A 97 17.07 -28.61 -8.79
N ASP A 98 17.61 -29.28 -7.79
CA ASP A 98 16.94 -29.59 -6.53
C ASP A 98 17.93 -29.44 -5.38
N THR A 99 17.74 -28.44 -4.51
CA THR A 99 18.61 -28.24 -3.33
C THR A 99 18.75 -29.49 -2.46
N ARG A 100 17.75 -30.38 -2.41
CA ARG A 100 17.84 -31.60 -1.60
C ARG A 100 18.73 -32.67 -2.22
N ALA A 101 18.85 -32.68 -3.54
CA ALA A 101 19.62 -33.69 -4.27
C ALA A 101 20.98 -33.15 -4.74
N ASP A 102 21.03 -31.90 -5.19
CA ASP A 102 22.18 -31.28 -5.87
C ASP A 102 23.02 -30.39 -4.95
N ASN A 103 22.57 -30.14 -3.71
CA ASN A 103 23.26 -29.31 -2.72
C ASN A 103 23.50 -30.06 -1.39
N ASP A 104 23.75 -31.37 -1.45
CA ASP A 104 24.02 -32.23 -0.28
C ASP A 104 22.94 -32.18 0.83
N GLY A 105 21.72 -31.79 0.48
CA GLY A 105 20.63 -31.60 1.44
C GLY A 105 20.67 -30.28 2.21
N GLU A 106 21.64 -29.40 1.94
CA GLU A 106 21.75 -28.07 2.53
C GLU A 106 20.78 -27.09 1.86
N PRO A 107 20.14 -26.19 2.63
CA PRO A 107 19.25 -25.18 2.07
C PRO A 107 20.04 -24.11 1.32
N LEU A 108 19.36 -23.45 0.37
CA LEU A 108 19.86 -22.20 -0.19
C LEU A 108 19.67 -21.08 0.86
N GLU A 109 20.76 -20.41 1.22
CA GLU A 109 20.74 -19.22 2.07
C GLU A 109 21.03 -17.96 1.27
N PHE A 110 20.17 -16.95 1.38
CA PHE A 110 20.38 -15.67 0.71
C PHE A 110 19.70 -14.51 1.45
N CYS A 111 20.34 -13.34 1.40
CA CYS A 111 19.73 -12.11 1.91
C CYS A 111 18.76 -11.53 0.87
N SER A 112 17.52 -11.25 1.29
CA SER A 112 16.57 -10.52 0.44
C SER A 112 17.05 -9.10 0.14
N GLY A 113 16.70 -8.58 -1.03
CA GLY A 113 17.07 -7.23 -1.46
C GLY A 113 18.46 -7.10 -2.06
N GLU A 114 19.19 -8.21 -2.27
CA GLU A 114 20.55 -8.20 -2.81
C GLU A 114 20.65 -8.70 -4.26
N GLY A 115 19.53 -9.16 -4.83
CA GLY A 115 19.49 -9.72 -6.18
C GLY A 115 20.42 -10.94 -6.30
N LEU A 116 20.40 -11.81 -5.29
CA LEU A 116 21.16 -13.07 -5.25
C LEU A 116 20.40 -14.24 -5.87
N VAL A 117 19.11 -14.06 -6.13
CA VAL A 117 18.22 -15.02 -6.78
C VAL A 117 17.36 -14.28 -7.81
N PRO A 118 16.70 -15.00 -8.75
CA PRO A 118 15.74 -14.39 -9.66
C PRO A 118 14.67 -13.54 -8.95
N GLU A 119 14.30 -12.42 -9.55
CA GLU A 119 13.33 -11.47 -8.98
C GLU A 119 11.99 -12.14 -8.63
N GLY A 120 11.44 -12.94 -9.56
CA GLY A 120 10.19 -13.67 -9.32
C GLY A 120 10.28 -14.69 -8.19
N PHE A 121 11.46 -15.31 -8.00
CA PHE A 121 11.72 -16.23 -6.89
C PHE A 121 11.69 -15.47 -5.55
N GLU A 122 12.47 -14.38 -5.44
CA GLU A 122 12.53 -13.58 -4.22
C GLU A 122 11.16 -13.00 -3.84
N MET A 123 10.44 -12.43 -4.81
CA MET A 123 9.08 -11.88 -4.61
C MET A 123 8.15 -12.90 -3.98
N CYS A 124 8.22 -14.16 -4.42
CA CYS A 124 7.37 -15.23 -3.90
C CYS A 124 7.79 -15.68 -2.50
N VAL A 125 9.09 -15.86 -2.25
CA VAL A 125 9.63 -16.28 -0.95
C VAL A 125 9.30 -15.27 0.15
N ARG A 126 9.38 -13.96 -0.16
CA ARG A 126 9.01 -12.90 0.80
C ARG A 126 7.54 -12.89 1.21
N LEU A 127 6.66 -13.60 0.49
CA LEU A 127 5.25 -13.79 0.84
C LEU A 127 4.96 -15.21 1.33
N MET A 128 5.97 -15.90 1.86
CA MET A 128 5.83 -17.19 2.51
C MET A 128 5.93 -17.03 4.03
N LEU A 129 5.23 -17.90 4.76
CA LEU A 129 5.43 -18.10 6.19
C LEU A 129 6.46 -19.21 6.43
N PRO A 130 7.18 -19.22 7.58
CA PRO A 130 8.06 -20.32 7.95
C PRO A 130 7.34 -21.68 7.92
N GLY A 131 7.93 -22.68 7.26
CA GLY A 131 7.35 -24.00 7.01
C GLY A 131 6.39 -24.09 5.82
N GLU A 132 6.08 -22.97 5.15
CA GLU A 132 5.21 -22.95 3.98
C GLU A 132 5.86 -23.67 2.79
N LYS A 133 5.07 -24.45 2.04
CA LYS A 133 5.46 -24.97 0.72
C LYS A 133 4.62 -24.36 -0.38
N SER A 134 5.26 -23.79 -1.39
CA SER A 134 4.62 -23.11 -2.51
C SER A 134 5.18 -23.58 -3.84
N VAL A 135 4.34 -23.64 -4.86
CA VAL A 135 4.69 -23.85 -6.26
C VAL A 135 4.60 -22.52 -6.98
N VAL A 136 5.67 -22.06 -7.61
CA VAL A 136 5.74 -20.78 -8.32
C VAL A 136 5.94 -21.05 -9.80
N THR A 137 5.03 -20.60 -10.65
CA THR A 137 5.20 -20.58 -12.12
C THR A 137 5.66 -19.20 -12.53
N CYS A 138 6.82 -19.10 -13.17
CA CYS A 138 7.51 -17.83 -13.41
C CYS A 138 7.83 -17.64 -14.91
N PRO A 139 7.59 -16.43 -15.47
CA PRO A 139 7.97 -16.12 -16.83
C PRO A 139 9.49 -15.82 -16.94
N PRO A 140 10.07 -15.92 -18.15
CA PRO A 140 11.52 -15.84 -18.36
C PRO A 140 12.17 -14.54 -17.84
N ASP A 141 11.46 -13.41 -18.02
CA ASP A 141 11.89 -12.05 -17.66
C ASP A 141 11.95 -11.79 -16.14
N PHE A 142 11.33 -12.66 -15.35
CA PHE A 142 11.39 -12.70 -13.87
C PHE A 142 12.13 -13.94 -13.33
N ALA A 143 12.55 -14.83 -14.23
CA ALA A 143 13.39 -15.98 -13.96
C ALA A 143 14.84 -15.71 -14.40
N TYR A 144 15.28 -16.29 -15.52
CA TYR A 144 16.69 -16.38 -15.89
C TYR A 144 17.09 -15.56 -17.14
N ASP A 145 16.19 -14.73 -17.70
CA ASP A 145 16.59 -13.85 -18.81
C ASP A 145 17.37 -12.62 -18.34
N LYS A 146 17.17 -12.20 -17.07
CA LYS A 146 17.89 -11.09 -16.43
C LYS A 146 18.79 -11.52 -15.28
N PHE A 147 18.99 -12.83 -15.13
CA PHE A 147 19.75 -13.43 -14.04
C PHE A 147 20.67 -14.53 -14.59
N PRO A 148 21.84 -14.82 -13.98
CA PRO A 148 22.68 -15.93 -14.41
C PRO A 148 21.88 -17.24 -14.58
N ARG A 149 21.89 -17.77 -15.81
CA ARG A 149 21.07 -18.91 -16.23
C ARG A 149 21.81 -20.23 -15.98
N PRO A 150 21.19 -21.24 -15.35
CA PRO A 150 21.73 -22.59 -15.28
C PRO A 150 21.93 -23.19 -16.68
N ALA A 151 22.95 -24.03 -16.87
CA ALA A 151 23.33 -24.55 -18.19
C ALA A 151 22.22 -25.38 -18.87
N ASN A 152 21.35 -26.00 -18.09
CA ASN A 152 20.24 -26.83 -18.53
C ASN A 152 18.92 -26.06 -18.68
N VAL A 153 18.91 -24.74 -18.49
CA VAL A 153 17.73 -23.89 -18.69
C VAL A 153 17.88 -23.12 -20.01
N PRO A 154 16.98 -23.29 -21.00
CA PRO A 154 17.07 -22.58 -22.28
C PRO A 154 16.69 -21.10 -22.16
N GLU A 155 17.04 -20.30 -23.19
CA GLU A 155 16.62 -18.90 -23.28
C GLU A 155 15.10 -18.78 -23.42
N GLY A 156 14.50 -17.78 -22.75
CA GLY A 156 13.05 -17.60 -22.84
C GLY A 156 12.24 -18.72 -22.18
N ALA A 157 12.86 -19.53 -21.31
CA ALA A 157 12.19 -20.65 -20.65
C ALA A 157 11.27 -20.17 -19.52
N HIS A 158 10.01 -20.62 -19.56
CA HIS A 158 9.14 -20.60 -18.39
C HIS A 158 9.58 -21.68 -17.41
N VAL A 159 9.65 -21.33 -16.13
CA VAL A 159 10.09 -22.24 -15.08
C VAL A 159 9.03 -22.38 -14.01
N GLN A 160 9.08 -23.51 -13.31
CA GLN A 160 8.34 -23.74 -12.09
C GLN A 160 9.30 -24.01 -10.94
N TRP A 161 9.11 -23.37 -9.80
CA TRP A 161 9.84 -23.68 -8.56
C TRP A 161 8.89 -24.28 -7.53
N GLU A 162 9.25 -25.41 -6.96
CA GLU A 162 8.65 -25.90 -5.71
C GLU A 162 9.55 -25.42 -4.58
N ILE A 163 9.04 -24.56 -3.69
CA ILE A 163 9.81 -23.85 -2.69
C ILE A 163 9.26 -24.20 -1.30
N GLU A 164 10.16 -24.49 -0.36
CA GLU A 164 9.90 -24.63 1.07
C GLU A 164 10.69 -23.56 1.81
N LEU A 165 10.00 -22.63 2.48
CA LEU A 165 10.66 -21.66 3.37
C LEU A 165 10.89 -22.33 4.71
N LEU A 166 12.15 -22.60 5.07
CA LEU A 166 12.47 -23.21 6.37
C LEU A 166 12.33 -22.20 7.51
N GLY A 167 12.78 -20.97 7.26
CA GLY A 167 12.78 -19.87 8.22
C GLY A 167 13.63 -18.71 7.70
N PHE A 168 13.78 -17.69 8.53
CA PHE A 168 14.58 -16.51 8.21
C PHE A 168 15.09 -15.83 9.48
N GLU A 169 16.15 -15.05 9.33
CA GLU A 169 16.68 -14.17 10.37
C GLU A 169 16.41 -12.72 9.96
N MET A 170 15.84 -11.95 10.88
CA MET A 170 15.55 -10.53 10.65
C MET A 170 16.84 -9.70 10.73
N PRO A 171 16.88 -8.53 10.07
CA PRO A 171 17.98 -7.58 10.25
C PRO A 171 18.17 -7.25 11.73
N LYS A 172 19.43 -7.17 12.16
CA LYS A 172 19.78 -6.85 13.55
C LYS A 172 19.28 -5.44 13.90
N ASP A 173 18.55 -5.32 15.01
CA ASP A 173 18.18 -4.04 15.61
C ASP A 173 19.43 -3.43 16.27
N TRP A 174 19.66 -2.14 16.02
CA TRP A 174 20.81 -1.41 16.55
C TRP A 174 20.56 -0.89 17.97
N THR A 175 19.33 -0.99 18.46
CA THR A 175 18.94 -0.59 19.80
C THR A 175 19.75 -1.34 20.86
N GLY A 176 20.48 -0.60 21.68
CA GLY A 176 21.28 -1.17 22.78
C GLY A 176 22.66 -1.70 22.38
N LEU A 177 23.07 -1.56 21.11
CA LEU A 177 24.44 -1.85 20.69
C LEU A 177 25.40 -0.76 21.16
N THR A 178 26.64 -1.16 21.44
CA THR A 178 27.75 -0.23 21.68
C THR A 178 28.15 0.50 20.40
N PHE A 179 28.86 1.63 20.53
CA PHE A 179 29.34 2.38 19.35
C PHE A 179 30.21 1.50 18.44
N GLU A 180 31.12 0.70 19.01
CA GLU A 180 31.97 -0.23 18.25
C GLU A 180 31.12 -1.25 17.45
N GLU A 181 30.14 -1.89 18.08
CA GLU A 181 29.24 -2.84 17.41
C GLU A 181 28.40 -2.17 16.31
N ILE A 182 27.94 -0.93 16.53
CA ILE A 182 27.22 -0.15 15.53
C ILE A 182 28.10 0.10 14.31
N MET A 183 29.36 0.51 14.53
CA MET A 183 30.31 0.77 13.45
C MET A 183 30.65 -0.51 12.67
N ASP A 184 30.78 -1.65 13.36
CA ASP A 184 30.98 -2.95 12.72
C ASP A 184 29.79 -3.37 11.84
N GLU A 185 28.56 -3.21 12.33
CA GLU A 185 27.36 -3.51 11.54
C GLU A 185 27.21 -2.55 10.34
N ALA A 186 27.49 -1.26 10.54
CA ALA A 186 27.52 -0.28 9.48
C ALA A 186 28.52 -0.67 8.38
N ASP A 187 29.70 -1.14 8.77
CA ASP A 187 30.75 -1.55 7.84
C ASP A 187 30.41 -2.83 7.09
N LYS A 188 29.74 -3.81 7.72
CA LYS A 188 29.19 -4.99 7.03
C LYS A 188 28.20 -4.57 5.94
N ILE A 189 27.23 -3.73 6.26
CA ILE A 189 26.21 -3.26 5.30
C ILE A 189 26.86 -2.42 4.19
N LYS A 190 27.80 -1.53 4.54
CA LYS A 190 28.60 -0.75 3.58
C LYS A 190 29.36 -1.66 2.62
N ASN A 191 29.97 -2.73 3.13
CA ASN A 191 30.73 -3.68 2.30
C ASN A 191 29.81 -4.48 1.36
N THR A 192 28.60 -4.83 1.79
CA THR A 192 27.56 -5.36 0.91
C THR A 192 27.21 -4.35 -0.20
N GLY A 193 27.01 -3.08 0.14
CA GLY A 193 26.83 -2.01 -0.84
C GLY A 193 28.00 -1.90 -1.84
N ASN A 194 29.24 -2.00 -1.35
CA ASN A 194 30.45 -1.95 -2.18
C ASN A 194 30.50 -3.12 -3.16
N ARG A 195 30.11 -4.32 -2.73
CA ARG A 195 30.00 -5.51 -3.59
C ARG A 195 28.94 -5.29 -4.68
N LEU A 196 27.73 -4.89 -4.30
CA LEU A 196 26.64 -4.62 -5.25
C LEU A 196 27.01 -3.53 -6.27
N PHE A 197 27.75 -2.51 -5.83
CA PHE A 197 28.25 -1.47 -6.71
C PHE A 197 29.23 -2.03 -7.76
N LYS A 198 30.14 -2.92 -7.36
CA LYS A 198 31.08 -3.58 -8.28
C LYS A 198 30.36 -4.50 -9.28
N GLU A 199 29.25 -5.12 -8.86
CA GLU A 199 28.36 -5.91 -9.71
C GLU A 199 27.50 -5.06 -10.67
N GLY A 200 27.57 -3.72 -10.61
CA GLY A 200 26.76 -2.81 -11.43
C GLY A 200 25.32 -2.63 -10.96
N LYS A 201 24.96 -3.20 -9.80
CA LYS A 201 23.62 -3.11 -9.19
C LYS A 201 23.49 -1.82 -8.37
N PHE A 202 23.57 -0.67 -9.04
CA PHE A 202 23.71 0.64 -8.39
C PHE A 202 22.55 1.03 -7.49
N GLU A 203 21.30 0.69 -7.86
CA GLU A 203 20.13 0.97 -7.02
C GLU A 203 20.15 0.18 -5.71
N LEU A 204 20.51 -1.11 -5.76
CA LEU A 204 20.64 -1.95 -4.58
C LEU A 204 21.82 -1.50 -3.70
N ALA A 205 22.95 -1.14 -4.31
CA ALA A 205 24.10 -0.59 -3.59
C ALA A 205 23.72 0.69 -2.84
N LYS A 206 23.03 1.62 -3.52
CA LYS A 206 22.51 2.84 -2.91
C LYS A 206 21.57 2.54 -1.74
N ALA A 207 20.64 1.60 -1.91
CA ALA A 207 19.70 1.22 -0.85
C ALA A 207 20.42 0.76 0.43
N LYS A 208 21.52 0.01 0.30
CA LYS A 208 22.37 -0.41 1.44
C LYS A 208 23.06 0.77 2.11
N TYR A 209 23.65 1.70 1.36
CA TYR A 209 24.28 2.89 1.96
C TYR A 209 23.25 3.81 2.65
N ASP A 210 22.10 4.04 2.01
CA ASP A 210 21.02 4.85 2.56
C ASP A 210 20.45 4.22 3.84
N LYS A 211 20.43 2.88 3.94
CA LYS A 211 20.06 2.18 5.17
C LYS A 211 20.96 2.59 6.33
N VAL A 212 22.27 2.48 6.17
CA VAL A 212 23.23 2.88 7.21
C VAL A 212 23.06 4.36 7.58
N LEU A 213 22.89 5.24 6.59
CA LEU A 213 22.67 6.66 6.84
C LEU A 213 21.37 6.95 7.62
N ARG A 214 20.32 6.14 7.47
CA ARG A 214 19.10 6.26 8.26
C ARG A 214 19.34 5.84 9.71
N GLU A 215 20.00 4.71 9.93
CA GLU A 215 20.30 4.24 11.28
C GLU A 215 21.21 5.23 12.04
N TYR A 216 22.16 5.85 11.33
CA TYR A 216 23.04 6.89 11.88
C TYR A 216 22.31 8.12 12.43
N ASN A 217 21.04 8.36 12.07
CA ASN A 217 20.27 9.46 12.66
C ASN A 217 20.00 9.27 14.16
N HIS A 218 20.12 8.04 14.66
CA HIS A 218 19.89 7.67 16.05
C HIS A 218 21.19 7.37 16.81
N VAL A 219 22.35 7.56 16.18
CA VAL A 219 23.66 7.29 16.77
C VAL A 219 24.27 8.59 17.29
N HIS A 220 24.71 8.55 18.55
CA HIS A 220 25.35 9.68 19.22
C HIS A 220 26.74 9.24 19.71
N PRO A 221 27.81 9.69 19.05
CA PRO A 221 29.17 9.49 19.54
C PRO A 221 29.36 10.10 20.95
N HIS A 222 30.08 9.43 21.83
CA HIS A 222 30.25 9.84 23.23
C HIS A 222 31.42 10.80 23.43
N ASP A 223 32.46 10.68 22.59
CA ASP A 223 33.67 11.48 22.64
C ASP A 223 34.12 11.97 21.26
N ASP A 224 35.18 12.79 21.25
CA ASP A 224 35.71 13.40 20.03
C ASP A 224 36.31 12.37 19.06
N GLU A 225 36.84 11.25 19.56
CA GLU A 225 37.44 10.20 18.71
C GLU A 225 36.34 9.39 18.01
N GLU A 226 35.31 8.95 18.75
CA GLU A 226 34.10 8.37 18.18
C GLU A 226 33.45 9.35 17.19
N GLY A 227 33.40 10.64 17.54
CA GLY A 227 32.85 11.69 16.69
C GLY A 227 33.55 11.78 15.33
N LYS A 228 34.89 11.70 15.31
CA LYS A 228 35.68 11.68 14.07
C LYS A 228 35.44 10.41 13.27
N ILE A 229 35.42 9.24 13.92
CA ILE A 229 35.17 7.94 13.26
C ILE A 229 33.79 7.95 12.60
N PHE A 230 32.77 8.38 13.34
CA PHE A 230 31.39 8.49 12.87
C PHE A 230 31.26 9.46 11.69
N ALA A 231 31.83 10.66 11.81
CA ALA A 231 31.80 11.66 10.74
C ALA A 231 32.50 11.14 9.47
N ASN A 232 33.67 10.49 9.60
CA ASN A 232 34.39 9.91 8.47
C ASN A 232 33.59 8.79 7.78
N SER A 233 32.96 7.91 8.56
CA SER A 233 32.12 6.84 8.03
C SER A 233 30.88 7.40 7.30
N ARG A 234 30.19 8.36 7.92
CA ARG A 234 29.04 9.06 7.34
C ARG A 234 29.39 9.78 6.03
N ASN A 235 30.52 10.48 6.00
CA ASN A 235 31.03 11.12 4.78
C ASN A 235 31.31 10.08 3.69
N SER A 236 31.96 8.96 4.03
CA SER A 236 32.21 7.87 3.09
C SER A 236 30.92 7.31 2.49
N LEU A 237 29.86 7.17 3.29
CA LEU A 237 28.56 6.68 2.82
C LEU A 237 27.89 7.67 1.86
N HIS A 238 27.85 8.96 2.19
CA HIS A 238 27.33 9.98 1.28
C HIS A 238 28.10 10.01 -0.04
N LEU A 239 29.43 9.89 -0.02
CA LEU A 239 30.23 9.82 -1.25
C LEU A 239 29.94 8.58 -2.08
N ASN A 240 29.66 7.44 -1.45
CA ASN A 240 29.25 6.22 -2.14
C ASN A 240 27.85 6.35 -2.76
N VAL A 241 26.89 6.96 -2.06
CA VAL A 241 25.56 7.28 -2.60
C VAL A 241 25.66 8.23 -3.79
N ALA A 242 26.46 9.31 -3.67
CA ALA A 242 26.71 10.24 -4.75
C ALA A 242 27.31 9.53 -5.98
N PHE A 243 28.16 8.54 -5.77
CA PHE A 243 28.73 7.74 -6.86
C PHE A 243 27.70 6.83 -7.53
N CYS A 244 26.79 6.23 -6.75
CA CYS A 244 25.66 5.48 -7.31
C CYS A 244 24.83 6.39 -8.22
N TYR A 245 24.48 7.59 -7.77
CA TYR A 245 23.74 8.55 -8.60
C TYR A 245 24.47 8.91 -9.89
N GLN A 246 25.80 9.10 -9.87
CA GLN A 246 26.58 9.32 -11.10
C GLN A 246 26.45 8.16 -12.08
N LYS A 247 26.53 6.91 -11.58
CA LYS A 247 26.40 5.71 -12.42
C LYS A 247 25.00 5.53 -13.00
N MET A 248 23.99 6.06 -12.32
CA MET A 248 22.59 6.04 -12.77
C MET A 248 22.24 7.25 -13.65
N GLY A 249 23.17 8.17 -13.92
CA GLY A 249 22.93 9.37 -14.72
C GLY A 249 22.21 10.50 -13.98
N GLU A 250 21.99 10.34 -12.67
CA GLU A 250 21.23 11.24 -11.79
C GLU A 250 22.15 12.30 -11.17
N TYR A 251 22.79 13.11 -12.03
CA TYR A 251 23.90 13.98 -11.63
C TYR A 251 23.51 15.07 -10.63
N ARG A 252 22.30 15.63 -10.72
CA ARG A 252 21.82 16.63 -9.74
C ARG A 252 21.71 16.08 -8.32
N LYS A 253 21.14 14.88 -8.17
CA LYS A 253 21.07 14.17 -6.87
C LYS A 253 22.47 13.84 -6.34
N SER A 254 23.41 13.54 -7.23
CA SER A 254 24.82 13.36 -6.85
C SER A 254 25.43 14.64 -6.27
N ILE A 255 25.20 15.81 -6.90
CA ILE A 255 25.67 17.12 -6.42
C ILE A 255 25.09 17.43 -5.04
N GLU A 256 23.76 17.30 -4.87
CA GLU A 256 23.08 17.50 -3.58
C GLU A 256 23.65 16.60 -2.48
N THR A 257 24.00 15.36 -2.83
CA THR A 257 24.60 14.42 -1.87
C THR A 257 26.04 14.81 -1.51
N CYS A 258 26.82 15.34 -2.47
CA CYS A 258 28.16 15.86 -2.19
C CYS A 258 28.11 17.13 -1.33
N ASN A 259 27.12 18.00 -1.53
CA ASN A 259 26.91 19.19 -0.70
C ASN A 259 26.75 18.82 0.78
N LYS A 260 26.03 17.74 1.11
CA LYS A 260 25.91 17.29 2.51
C LYS A 260 27.27 17.05 3.20
N VAL A 261 28.29 16.62 2.45
CA VAL A 261 29.66 16.46 2.95
C VAL A 261 30.38 17.79 2.98
N LEU A 262 30.25 18.62 1.94
CA LEU A 262 30.94 19.90 1.81
C LEU A 262 30.40 20.99 2.75
N ASP A 263 29.13 20.94 3.12
CA ASP A 263 28.51 21.85 4.08
C ASP A 263 29.14 21.71 5.48
N THR A 264 29.62 20.51 5.81
CA THR A 264 30.30 20.22 7.08
C THR A 264 31.82 20.27 6.96
N ASN A 265 32.37 19.82 5.83
CA ASN A 265 33.79 19.87 5.52
C ASN A 265 34.00 20.45 4.10
N PRO A 266 34.09 21.80 3.97
CA PRO A 266 34.21 22.48 2.67
C PRO A 266 35.47 22.17 1.88
N VAL A 267 36.42 21.48 2.51
CA VAL A 267 37.73 21.12 1.96
C VAL A 267 37.86 19.60 1.77
N HIS A 268 36.76 18.86 1.72
CA HIS A 268 36.81 17.42 1.51
C HIS A 268 37.13 17.06 0.05
N ALA A 269 38.41 16.76 -0.25
CA ALA A 269 38.91 16.54 -1.62
C ALA A 269 38.08 15.55 -2.47
N LYS A 270 37.70 14.38 -1.92
CA LYS A 270 36.87 13.40 -2.67
C LYS A 270 35.44 13.90 -2.95
N ALA A 271 34.92 14.80 -2.13
CA ALA A 271 33.58 15.36 -2.32
C ALA A 271 33.60 16.39 -3.44
N LEU A 272 34.58 17.31 -3.40
CA LEU A 272 34.87 18.25 -4.50
C LEU A 272 35.08 17.52 -5.82
N TYR A 273 35.89 16.45 -5.83
CA TYR A 273 36.10 15.65 -7.03
C TYR A 273 34.80 15.07 -7.59
N ARG A 274 33.97 14.44 -6.73
CA ARG A 274 32.71 13.84 -7.18
C ARG A 274 31.72 14.89 -7.65
N GLN A 275 31.63 16.02 -6.97
CA GLN A 275 30.75 17.11 -7.36
C GLN A 275 31.16 17.72 -8.69
N GLY A 276 32.45 18.07 -8.86
CA GLY A 276 33.00 18.58 -10.12
C GLY A 276 32.81 17.60 -11.29
N MET A 277 32.96 16.29 -11.03
CA MET A 277 32.65 15.26 -12.04
C MET A 277 31.16 15.25 -12.42
N SER A 278 30.24 15.47 -11.48
CA SER A 278 28.81 15.57 -11.76
C SER A 278 28.45 16.83 -12.53
N TYR A 279 29.02 17.99 -12.18
CA TYR A 279 28.89 19.24 -12.92
C TYR A 279 29.38 19.11 -14.36
N MET A 280 30.57 18.51 -14.57
CA MET A 280 31.12 18.23 -15.90
C MET A 280 30.20 17.32 -16.72
N LEU A 281 29.55 16.33 -16.08
CA LEU A 281 28.62 15.43 -16.77
C LEU A 281 27.32 16.14 -17.17
N LEU A 282 26.84 17.09 -16.37
CA LEU A 282 25.71 17.98 -16.70
C LEU A 282 26.05 19.04 -17.76
N GLY A 283 27.33 19.36 -17.95
CA GLY A 283 27.78 20.43 -18.87
C GLY A 283 27.97 21.78 -18.18
N GLU A 284 27.91 21.82 -16.85
CA GLU A 284 28.22 22.98 -16.02
C GLU A 284 29.74 23.05 -15.84
N PHE A 285 30.44 23.49 -16.89
CA PHE A 285 31.90 23.36 -16.97
C PHE A 285 32.66 24.31 -16.04
N ASP A 286 32.12 25.50 -15.77
CA ASP A 286 32.75 26.48 -14.88
C ASP A 286 32.71 26.01 -13.41
N ASP A 287 31.56 25.50 -12.95
CA ASP A 287 31.42 24.93 -11.61
C ASP A 287 32.33 23.70 -11.43
N ALA A 288 32.42 22.83 -12.45
CA ALA A 288 33.34 21.70 -12.44
C ALA A 288 34.80 22.15 -12.32
N ARG A 289 35.19 23.21 -13.04
CA ARG A 289 36.55 23.78 -12.99
C ARG A 289 36.87 24.29 -11.59
N ASN A 290 35.95 25.06 -11.01
CA ASN A 290 36.09 25.62 -9.67
C ASN A 290 36.34 24.52 -8.62
N ASP A 291 35.59 23.41 -8.68
CA ASP A 291 35.78 22.29 -7.75
C ASP A 291 37.15 21.61 -7.92
N PHE A 292 37.59 21.35 -9.15
CA PHE A 292 38.89 20.73 -9.40
C PHE A 292 40.06 21.65 -9.03
N GLU A 293 39.97 22.94 -9.28
CA GLU A 293 40.99 23.91 -8.86
C GLU A 293 41.04 24.02 -7.33
N LYS A 294 39.87 24.01 -6.67
CA LYS A 294 39.79 24.01 -5.21
C LYS A 294 40.47 22.79 -4.58
N MET A 295 40.38 21.60 -5.20
CA MET A 295 41.12 20.42 -4.73
C MET A 295 42.63 20.66 -4.66
N ILE A 296 43.22 21.28 -5.70
CA ILE A 296 44.66 21.59 -5.76
C ILE A 296 45.05 22.54 -4.61
N THR A 297 44.19 23.52 -4.30
CA THR A 297 44.47 24.49 -3.22
C THR A 297 44.41 23.86 -1.82
N VAL A 298 43.57 22.84 -1.66
CA VAL A 298 43.27 22.23 -0.36
C VAL A 298 44.27 21.15 0.01
N ASP A 299 44.60 20.26 -0.93
CA ASP A 299 45.45 19.11 -0.69
C ASP A 299 46.36 18.87 -1.88
N LYS A 300 47.66 19.15 -1.70
CA LYS A 300 48.69 18.92 -2.72
C LYS A 300 48.77 17.45 -3.15
N SER A 301 48.40 16.50 -2.30
CA SER A 301 48.38 15.08 -2.68
C SER A 301 47.26 14.76 -3.69
N SER A 302 46.24 15.60 -3.77
CA SER A 302 45.14 15.49 -4.74
C SER A 302 45.42 16.16 -6.09
N GLU A 303 46.56 16.86 -6.22
CA GLU A 303 46.96 17.57 -7.45
C GLU A 303 47.00 16.67 -8.70
N PRO A 304 47.50 15.41 -8.65
CA PRO A 304 47.46 14.53 -9.82
C PRO A 304 46.03 14.22 -10.28
N ASP A 305 45.12 13.91 -9.34
CA ASP A 305 43.72 13.58 -9.62
C ASP A 305 42.96 14.79 -10.17
N ALA A 306 43.18 15.97 -9.58
CA ALA A 306 42.59 17.22 -10.02
C ALA A 306 43.08 17.63 -11.42
N THR A 307 44.38 17.49 -11.69
CA THR A 307 44.98 17.79 -13.01
C THR A 307 44.42 16.86 -14.09
N ALA A 308 44.29 15.56 -13.78
CA ALA A 308 43.66 14.60 -14.69
C ALA A 308 42.18 14.95 -14.96
N ALA A 309 41.45 15.37 -13.93
CA ALA A 309 40.06 15.80 -14.06
C ALA A 309 39.91 17.08 -14.90
N LEU A 310 40.77 18.08 -14.71
CA LEU A 310 40.81 19.31 -15.52
C LEU A 310 41.14 19.03 -16.99
N LEU A 311 42.05 18.08 -17.26
CA LEU A 311 42.32 17.65 -18.63
C LEU A 311 41.07 17.02 -19.28
N LYS A 312 40.38 16.15 -18.53
CA LYS A 312 39.13 15.52 -18.98
C LYS A 312 38.02 16.55 -19.21
N LEU A 313 37.90 17.54 -18.32
CA LEU A 313 36.97 18.66 -18.44
C LEU A 313 37.19 19.41 -19.77
N LYS A 314 38.45 19.78 -20.06
CA LYS A 314 38.81 20.48 -21.30
C LYS A 314 38.45 19.68 -22.55
N GLN A 315 38.65 18.36 -22.53
CA GLN A 315 38.25 17.49 -23.66
C GLN A 315 36.73 17.50 -23.84
N LYS A 316 35.98 17.36 -22.75
CA LYS A 316 34.51 17.29 -22.74
C LYS A 316 33.87 18.62 -23.16
N GLU A 317 34.48 19.74 -22.77
CA GLU A 317 34.12 21.10 -23.18
C GLU A 317 34.33 21.30 -24.69
N GLN A 318 35.51 20.92 -25.23
CA GLN A 318 35.78 20.98 -26.67
C GLN A 318 34.83 20.08 -27.50
N GLU A 319 34.47 18.92 -26.98
CA GLU A 319 33.48 18.05 -27.61
C GLU A 319 32.09 18.67 -27.64
N ALA A 320 31.67 19.30 -26.55
CA ALA A 320 30.40 20.03 -26.47
C ALA A 320 30.39 21.22 -27.43
N GLU A 321 31.48 22.00 -27.51
CA GLU A 321 31.63 23.11 -28.44
C GLU A 321 31.58 22.63 -29.90
N LYS A 322 32.29 21.53 -30.24
CA LYS A 322 32.22 20.92 -31.58
C LYS A 322 30.81 20.45 -31.93
N LYS A 323 30.08 19.87 -30.98
CA LYS A 323 28.68 19.43 -31.18
C LYS A 323 27.77 20.64 -31.39
N ALA A 324 27.86 21.66 -30.54
CA ALA A 324 27.12 22.90 -30.69
C ALA A 324 27.43 23.56 -32.04
N ARG A 325 28.70 23.72 -32.40
CA ARG A 325 29.12 24.28 -33.69
C ARG A 325 28.59 23.50 -34.89
N LYS A 326 28.53 22.15 -34.82
CA LYS A 326 27.89 21.33 -35.86
C LYS A 326 26.38 21.56 -35.92
N GLN A 327 25.71 21.61 -34.77
CA GLN A 327 24.27 21.83 -34.66
C GLN A 327 23.85 23.22 -35.17
N PHE A 328 24.69 24.23 -34.95
CA PHE A 328 24.45 25.62 -35.37
C PHE A 328 25.11 25.99 -36.70
N LYS A 329 25.80 25.07 -37.38
CA LYS A 329 26.49 25.34 -38.66
C LYS A 329 25.53 25.84 -39.75
N GLY A 330 24.29 25.36 -39.77
CA GLY A 330 23.27 25.81 -40.73
C GLY A 330 22.53 27.10 -40.35
N LEU A 331 22.73 27.63 -39.13
CA LEU A 331 22.03 28.82 -38.64
C LEU A 331 22.75 30.14 -39.01
N PHE A 332 24.05 30.07 -39.32
CA PHE A 332 24.89 31.24 -39.64
C PHE A 332 25.27 31.34 -41.12
N ASP A 333 25.07 30.30 -41.93
CA ASP A 333 25.35 30.31 -43.37
C ASP A 333 24.21 30.96 -44.20
N LYS A 334 23.11 31.40 -43.57
CA LYS A 334 22.02 32.14 -44.22
C LYS A 334 22.11 33.63 -43.88
N LYS A 335 22.07 34.50 -44.91
CA LYS A 335 22.12 35.96 -44.76
C LYS A 335 21.01 36.47 -43.82
N PRO A 336 21.25 37.51 -43.00
CA PRO A 336 20.19 38.12 -42.20
C PRO A 336 19.08 38.65 -43.11
N GLY A 337 17.88 38.04 -43.04
CA GLY A 337 16.70 38.55 -43.74
C GLY A 337 15.78 37.52 -44.42
N GLU A 338 16.15 36.24 -44.53
CA GLU A 338 15.23 35.21 -45.06
C GLU A 338 14.57 34.42 -43.93
N ILE A 339 13.32 34.78 -43.62
CA ILE A 339 12.38 33.91 -42.91
C ILE A 339 11.72 33.04 -43.98
N SER A 340 11.99 31.74 -43.98
CA SER A 340 11.17 30.76 -44.70
C SER A 340 10.44 29.89 -43.68
N GLU A 341 9.14 29.78 -43.88
CA GLU A 341 8.18 28.99 -43.13
C GLU A 341 8.67 27.57 -42.81
N VAL A 342 8.40 27.14 -41.57
CA VAL A 342 8.60 25.76 -41.14
C VAL A 342 7.54 24.91 -41.85
N GLY A 343 7.98 24.11 -42.82
CA GLY A 343 7.16 23.11 -43.49
C GLY A 343 6.66 22.08 -42.47
N VAL A 344 5.34 22.04 -42.29
CA VAL A 344 4.63 20.91 -41.70
C VAL A 344 4.45 19.89 -42.82
N GLU A 345 5.13 18.76 -42.73
CA GLU A 345 4.77 17.59 -43.53
C GLU A 345 3.45 17.02 -42.98
N SER A 346 2.39 17.24 -43.75
CA SER A 346 1.11 16.54 -43.64
C SER A 346 0.97 15.71 -44.91
N GLU A 347 1.01 14.39 -44.80
CA GLU A 347 0.50 13.50 -45.86
C GLU A 347 -1.00 13.26 -45.66
N GLY A 348 -1.80 13.72 -46.63
CA GLY A 348 -3.20 13.30 -46.84
C GLY A 348 -3.26 11.84 -47.31
N GLY A 349 -4.36 11.09 -47.21
CA GLY A 349 -5.75 11.49 -47.38
C GLY A 349 -6.18 11.35 -48.85
N LYS A 350 -6.97 10.31 -49.17
CA LYS A 350 -7.99 10.21 -50.25
C LYS A 350 -8.72 8.86 -50.13
N ASP A 351 -10.00 8.85 -49.71
CA ASP A 351 -11.24 8.96 -50.54
C ASP A 351 -11.48 7.70 -51.38
N ALA A 352 -12.67 7.13 -51.57
CA ALA A 352 -14.08 7.37 -51.27
C ALA A 352 -14.78 5.98 -51.49
N GLY A 353 -16.03 5.65 -51.20
CA GLY A 353 -17.27 6.35 -50.91
C GLY A 353 -18.44 5.37 -51.16
N ASP A 354 -19.64 5.75 -50.71
CA ASP A 354 -20.98 5.20 -50.99
C ASP A 354 -21.37 3.80 -50.47
N ALA A 355 -22.63 3.48 -50.15
CA ALA A 355 -23.84 4.18 -49.70
C ALA A 355 -24.95 3.11 -49.59
N ARG A 356 -26.02 3.42 -48.83
CA ARG A 356 -27.35 2.75 -48.74
C ARG A 356 -27.37 1.50 -47.82
N GLY A 357 -28.35 1.27 -46.95
CA GLY A 357 -29.68 1.86 -46.72
C GLY A 357 -30.71 0.73 -46.49
N SER A 358 -31.68 0.96 -45.58
CA SER A 358 -32.86 0.11 -45.22
C SER A 358 -32.59 -1.17 -44.40
N GLY A 359 -33.43 -1.63 -43.45
CA GLY A 359 -34.77 -1.25 -42.98
C GLY A 359 -35.48 -2.50 -42.39
N GLU A 360 -36.31 -2.29 -41.35
CA GLU A 360 -37.36 -3.19 -40.77
C GLU A 360 -36.91 -4.49 -40.03
N ALA A 361 -37.48 -5.00 -38.92
CA ALA A 361 -38.53 -4.72 -37.92
C ALA A 361 -39.46 -5.95 -37.74
N THR A 362 -39.85 -6.24 -36.48
CA THR A 362 -40.99 -7.07 -35.99
C THR A 362 -40.81 -8.61 -35.97
N SER A 363 -41.37 -9.43 -35.06
CA SER A 363 -42.13 -9.30 -33.78
C SER A 363 -42.51 -10.71 -33.26
N ALA A 364 -42.64 -10.86 -31.92
CA ALA A 364 -43.59 -11.68 -31.11
C ALA A 364 -43.75 -13.22 -31.39
N ASP A 365 -44.18 -14.11 -30.49
CA ASP A 365 -45.12 -14.04 -29.36
C ASP A 365 -45.09 -15.35 -28.51
N ARG A 366 -45.52 -15.26 -27.22
CA ARG A 366 -46.22 -16.19 -26.26
C ARG A 366 -46.00 -17.72 -26.28
N GLY A 367 -46.14 -18.49 -25.18
CA GLY A 367 -46.69 -18.35 -23.82
C GLY A 367 -46.64 -19.76 -23.13
N ALA A 368 -46.38 -19.88 -21.83
CA ALA A 368 -47.35 -20.04 -20.71
C ALA A 368 -47.46 -21.48 -20.11
N ASN A 369 -47.16 -21.54 -18.80
CA ASN A 369 -47.78 -22.28 -17.69
C ASN A 369 -47.57 -23.80 -17.41
N THR A 370 -46.84 -24.03 -16.30
CA THR A 370 -47.16 -24.79 -15.06
C THR A 370 -47.60 -26.25 -15.10
N MET A 371 -46.92 -27.11 -14.33
CA MET A 371 -47.54 -27.94 -13.27
C MET A 371 -46.49 -28.40 -12.25
N ASP A 372 -46.83 -28.26 -10.98
CA ASP A 372 -46.08 -28.64 -9.78
C ASP A 372 -46.62 -29.98 -9.23
N SER A 373 -45.76 -30.90 -8.79
CA SER A 373 -46.05 -31.97 -7.80
C SER A 373 -44.75 -32.72 -7.40
N PRO A 374 -44.70 -33.38 -6.22
CA PRO A 374 -43.57 -33.17 -5.30
C PRO A 374 -42.59 -34.35 -5.09
N THR A 375 -41.53 -34.03 -4.33
CA THR A 375 -40.63 -34.86 -3.50
C THR A 375 -39.34 -35.44 -4.10
N ARG A 376 -38.18 -34.99 -3.56
CA ARG A 376 -36.98 -35.82 -3.28
C ARG A 376 -35.94 -35.07 -2.45
N GLU A 377 -35.48 -35.68 -1.38
CA GLU A 377 -34.20 -35.33 -0.74
C GLU A 377 -33.06 -35.90 -1.59
N SER A 378 -32.04 -35.10 -1.88
CA SER A 378 -30.86 -35.52 -2.66
C SER A 378 -29.58 -34.94 -2.06
N GLU A 379 -28.62 -35.81 -1.78
CA GLU A 379 -27.25 -35.47 -1.40
C GLU A 379 -26.40 -35.37 -2.68
N VAL A 380 -25.71 -34.25 -2.89
CA VAL A 380 -24.86 -34.03 -4.07
C VAL A 380 -23.47 -33.54 -3.62
N THR A 381 -22.43 -34.24 -4.07
CA THR A 381 -21.02 -33.86 -3.88
C THR A 381 -20.51 -33.14 -5.12
N LEU A 382 -19.99 -31.92 -4.98
CA LEU A 382 -19.48 -31.10 -6.09
C LEU A 382 -18.02 -30.68 -5.88
N GLU A 383 -17.22 -30.75 -6.94
CA GLU A 383 -15.94 -30.05 -7.06
C GLU A 383 -16.16 -28.74 -7.83
N ILE A 384 -15.86 -27.60 -7.22
CA ILE A 384 -16.08 -26.28 -7.83
C ILE A 384 -14.73 -25.57 -7.99
N MET A 385 -14.42 -25.17 -9.21
CA MET A 385 -13.28 -24.32 -9.55
C MET A 385 -13.76 -22.85 -9.58
N VAL A 386 -13.37 -22.06 -8.57
CA VAL A 386 -13.74 -20.64 -8.52
C VAL A 386 -12.76 -19.83 -9.37
N VAL A 387 -13.20 -19.44 -10.57
CA VAL A 387 -12.46 -18.55 -11.46
C VAL A 387 -13.04 -17.15 -11.33
N LYS A 388 -12.24 -16.21 -10.79
CA LYS A 388 -12.43 -14.75 -10.84
C LYS A 388 -13.43 -14.12 -9.83
N MET A 389 -12.89 -13.51 -8.77
CA MET A 389 -13.37 -12.25 -8.19
C MET A 389 -12.40 -11.16 -8.65
N ASN A 390 -12.89 -10.18 -9.42
CA ASN A 390 -12.09 -9.01 -9.74
C ASN A 390 -11.79 -8.25 -8.46
N CYS A 391 -10.52 -8.09 -8.11
CA CYS A 391 -10.09 -7.02 -7.21
C CYS A 391 -10.23 -5.69 -7.97
N PRO A 392 -10.89 -4.66 -7.41
CA PRO A 392 -10.79 -3.31 -7.95
C PRO A 392 -9.35 -2.81 -7.77
N GLU A 393 -8.82 -2.20 -8.82
CA GLU A 393 -7.45 -1.72 -8.88
C GLU A 393 -7.16 -0.61 -7.86
N GLY A 394 -6.19 -0.80 -6.96
CA GLY A 394 -5.88 0.27 -6.00
C GLY A 394 -4.73 0.09 -5.02
N SER A 395 -3.72 -0.76 -5.29
CA SER A 395 -2.53 -0.85 -4.42
C SER A 395 -1.26 -0.56 -5.22
N ARG A 396 -0.75 0.68 -5.15
CA ARG A 396 0.58 1.03 -5.66
C ARG A 396 1.61 0.84 -4.55
N PHE A 397 2.36 -0.26 -4.64
CA PHE A 397 3.65 -0.40 -3.99
C PHE A 397 4.66 0.53 -4.67
N SER A 398 5.36 1.36 -3.90
CA SER A 398 6.50 2.11 -4.40
C SER A 398 7.70 1.16 -4.54
N SER A 399 8.10 0.99 -5.81
CA SER A 399 9.20 0.18 -6.35
C SER A 399 8.94 -1.33 -6.45
N GLY A 400 8.85 -1.81 -7.69
CA GLY A 400 8.61 -3.21 -8.08
C GLY A 400 7.14 -3.48 -8.42
N ARG A 401 6.81 -3.59 -9.72
CA ARG A 401 5.47 -3.97 -10.18
C ARG A 401 5.17 -5.38 -9.69
N GLY A 402 4.15 -5.51 -8.86
CA GLY A 402 3.63 -6.81 -8.44
C GLY A 402 2.18 -6.72 -7.97
N ARG A 403 1.20 -6.67 -8.89
CA ARG A 403 -0.24 -6.69 -8.56
C ARG A 403 -0.73 -8.11 -8.32
N GLY A 404 -0.41 -8.67 -7.14
CA GLY A 404 -0.98 -9.89 -6.53
C GLY A 404 -2.48 -10.25 -6.75
N HIS A 405 -3.01 -10.66 -7.92
CA HIS A 405 -4.40 -11.18 -8.05
C HIS A 405 -4.54 -12.61 -7.49
N LEU A 406 -5.07 -12.74 -6.28
CA LEU A 406 -5.41 -14.03 -5.70
C LEU A 406 -6.60 -14.65 -6.44
N LEU A 407 -6.54 -15.90 -6.96
CA LEU A 407 -7.71 -16.81 -7.14
C LEU A 407 -7.37 -18.12 -7.86
N LEU A 408 -7.59 -19.23 -7.16
CA LEU A 408 -8.11 -20.51 -7.69
C LEU A 408 -8.44 -21.38 -6.46
N LEU A 409 -9.68 -21.35 -5.99
CA LEU A 409 -10.15 -22.27 -4.93
C LEU A 409 -10.67 -23.54 -5.61
N ASN A 410 -10.09 -24.70 -5.29
CA ASN A 410 -10.76 -25.99 -5.45
C ASN A 410 -11.41 -26.32 -4.11
N ALA A 411 -12.75 -26.38 -4.07
CA ALA A 411 -13.52 -26.74 -2.89
C ALA A 411 -14.41 -27.98 -3.19
N THR A 412 -14.52 -28.88 -2.21
CA THR A 412 -15.45 -30.04 -2.23
C THR A 412 -16.64 -29.70 -1.33
N LEU A 413 -17.87 -29.81 -1.85
CA LEU A 413 -19.12 -29.38 -1.18
C LEU A 413 -20.07 -30.56 -0.90
N HIS A 414 -20.70 -30.59 0.28
CA HIS A 414 -21.87 -31.43 0.58
C HIS A 414 -23.08 -30.52 0.78
N ILE A 415 -24.17 -30.68 0.03
CA ILE A 415 -25.39 -29.84 0.13
C ILE A 415 -26.56 -30.64 0.71
N HIS A 416 -27.22 -30.10 1.74
CA HIS A 416 -28.51 -30.58 2.25
C HIS A 416 -29.59 -29.50 2.06
N THR A 417 -30.80 -29.87 1.62
CA THR A 417 -31.93 -28.93 1.42
C THR A 417 -33.10 -29.28 2.36
N TYR A 418 -33.65 -28.27 3.07
CA TYR A 418 -34.86 -28.40 3.90
C TYR A 418 -35.83 -27.23 3.64
N ARG A 419 -37.14 -27.48 3.76
CA ARG A 419 -38.22 -26.48 3.58
C ARG A 419 -38.81 -26.10 4.93
N TRP A 420 -38.85 -24.82 5.27
CA TRP A 420 -39.49 -24.29 6.49
C TRP A 420 -40.51 -23.18 6.12
N VAL A 421 -41.61 -23.08 6.87
CA VAL A 421 -42.70 -22.09 6.67
C VAL A 421 -42.69 -21.10 7.83
N PRO A 422 -42.82 -19.78 7.63
CA PRO A 422 -42.61 -18.79 8.69
C PRO A 422 -43.83 -18.64 9.61
N THR A 423 -43.59 -18.37 10.90
CA THR A 423 -44.58 -17.76 11.80
C THR A 423 -44.24 -16.28 12.00
N SER A 424 -45.28 -15.46 11.98
CA SER A 424 -45.24 -14.00 12.01
C SER A 424 -44.97 -13.46 13.43
N GLU A 425 -43.84 -12.77 13.60
CA GLU A 425 -43.67 -11.54 14.40
C GLU A 425 -42.20 -11.10 14.30
N GLY A 426 -41.91 -10.15 13.40
CA GLY A 426 -40.60 -9.49 13.30
C GLY A 426 -40.54 -8.24 14.17
N PRO A 427 -39.37 -7.85 14.71
CA PRO A 427 -39.23 -6.63 15.52
C PRO A 427 -39.53 -5.36 14.69
N SER A 428 -40.06 -4.33 15.35
CA SER A 428 -40.38 -3.02 14.74
C SER A 428 -39.13 -2.31 14.18
N PRO A 429 -39.26 -1.47 13.13
CA PRO A 429 -38.11 -0.83 12.49
C PRO A 429 -37.44 0.20 13.41
N VAL A 430 -36.13 0.03 13.63
CA VAL A 430 -35.27 0.94 14.41
C VAL A 430 -34.84 2.13 13.53
N THR A 431 -34.85 3.35 14.07
CA THR A 431 -34.34 4.55 13.37
C THR A 431 -32.95 4.94 13.91
N THR A 432 -31.98 5.21 13.05
CA THR A 432 -30.60 5.58 13.41
C THR A 432 -30.30 7.03 13.01
N THR A 433 -30.05 7.90 13.98
CA THR A 433 -29.67 9.30 13.78
C THR A 433 -28.15 9.45 13.88
N VAL A 434 -27.50 10.03 12.85
CA VAL A 434 -26.04 10.21 12.79
C VAL A 434 -25.67 11.69 12.78
N HIS A 435 -24.86 12.13 13.73
CA HIS A 435 -24.26 13.47 13.74
C HIS A 435 -22.80 13.37 13.31
N VAL A 436 -22.37 14.21 12.38
CA VAL A 436 -21.05 14.13 11.75
C VAL A 436 -20.20 15.35 12.10
N THR A 437 -18.94 15.14 12.45
CA THR A 437 -17.96 16.24 12.59
C THR A 437 -16.72 16.05 11.75
N GLY A 438 -16.12 17.15 11.32
CA GLY A 438 -14.79 17.19 10.69
C GLY A 438 -13.94 18.29 11.32
N PHE A 439 -12.72 18.50 10.83
CA PHE A 439 -11.84 19.55 11.32
C PHE A 439 -11.52 20.56 10.24
N LYS A 440 -11.34 21.83 10.63
CA LYS A 440 -10.77 22.86 9.75
C LYS A 440 -9.36 22.49 9.27
N LYS A 441 -8.88 23.17 8.25
CA LYS A 441 -7.47 23.11 7.82
C LYS A 441 -6.48 23.43 8.96
N PHE A 442 -5.28 22.86 8.87
CA PHE A 442 -4.17 23.04 9.82
C PHE A 442 -2.81 23.16 9.11
N HIS A 443 -1.77 23.59 9.82
CA HIS A 443 -0.45 23.88 9.26
C HIS A 443 0.12 22.70 8.46
N GLY A 444 0.52 22.96 7.21
CA GLY A 444 1.11 21.97 6.31
C GLY A 444 0.11 21.20 5.44
N VAL A 445 -1.21 21.42 5.61
CA VAL A 445 -2.25 20.82 4.76
C VAL A 445 -3.13 21.92 4.20
N ALA A 446 -2.97 22.22 2.90
CA ALA A 446 -3.71 23.30 2.23
C ALA A 446 -5.22 23.03 2.17
N ASP A 447 -5.60 21.76 1.96
CA ASP A 447 -6.99 21.28 1.89
C ASP A 447 -7.17 20.08 2.83
N ASN A 448 -7.91 20.27 3.94
CA ASN A 448 -8.27 19.17 4.83
C ASN A 448 -9.49 18.43 4.27
N PRO A 449 -9.38 17.13 3.91
CA PRO A 449 -10.48 16.38 3.35
C PRO A 449 -11.74 16.39 4.20
N THR A 450 -11.57 16.30 5.52
CA THR A 450 -12.68 16.19 6.47
C THR A 450 -13.50 17.47 6.58
N GLU A 451 -12.88 18.64 6.37
CA GLU A 451 -13.61 19.91 6.29
C GLU A 451 -14.56 19.91 5.10
N LYS A 452 -14.05 19.51 3.93
CA LYS A 452 -14.78 19.55 2.66
C LYS A 452 -15.91 18.52 2.63
N ILE A 453 -15.62 17.29 3.06
CA ILE A 453 -16.59 16.20 3.16
C ILE A 453 -17.77 16.60 4.03
N VAL A 454 -17.51 17.11 5.25
CA VAL A 454 -18.57 17.43 6.20
C VAL A 454 -19.43 18.61 5.74
N ARG A 455 -18.85 19.61 5.08
CA ARG A 455 -19.62 20.73 4.50
C ARG A 455 -20.53 20.28 3.36
N ASN A 456 -20.12 19.30 2.57
CA ASN A 456 -20.84 18.87 1.38
C ASN A 456 -21.76 17.67 1.62
N LEU A 457 -21.64 16.98 2.75
CA LEU A 457 -22.34 15.72 3.03
C LEU A 457 -23.87 15.82 2.93
N ALA A 458 -24.47 16.86 3.50
CA ALA A 458 -25.93 17.01 3.47
C ALA A 458 -26.46 17.11 2.03
N SER A 459 -25.90 18.02 1.23
CA SER A 459 -26.26 18.20 -0.19
C SER A 459 -26.00 16.93 -1.03
N PHE A 460 -24.91 16.22 -0.74
CA PHE A 460 -24.59 14.97 -1.41
C PHE A 460 -25.63 13.89 -1.10
N MET A 461 -26.05 13.76 0.16
CA MET A 461 -27.07 12.79 0.57
C MET A 461 -28.48 13.17 0.11
N ASP A 462 -28.80 14.45 -0.03
CA ASP A 462 -30.06 14.91 -0.64
C ASP A 462 -30.17 14.46 -2.10
N THR A 463 -29.05 14.41 -2.82
CA THR A 463 -29.00 13.99 -4.22
C THR A 463 -28.99 12.46 -4.36
N ARG A 464 -28.20 11.77 -3.52
CA ARG A 464 -28.06 10.30 -3.56
C ARG A 464 -29.24 9.55 -2.94
N GLY A 465 -29.89 10.16 -1.95
CA GLY A 465 -30.86 9.53 -1.06
C GLY A 465 -30.21 9.01 0.22
N LEU A 466 -30.90 9.18 1.35
CA LEU A 466 -30.51 8.61 2.65
C LEU A 466 -30.91 7.12 2.73
N PRO A 467 -30.10 6.27 3.39
CA PRO A 467 -30.46 4.89 3.69
C PRO A 467 -31.79 4.79 4.44
N LYS A 468 -32.56 3.72 4.19
CA LYS A 468 -33.82 3.48 4.91
C LYS A 468 -33.55 3.39 6.42
N GLY A 469 -34.32 4.13 7.21
CA GLY A 469 -34.17 4.15 8.67
C GLY A 469 -33.01 5.00 9.18
N LEU A 470 -32.31 5.75 8.33
CA LEU A 470 -31.25 6.68 8.76
C LEU A 470 -31.71 8.14 8.68
N VAL A 471 -31.43 8.90 9.74
CA VAL A 471 -31.58 10.35 9.79
C VAL A 471 -30.19 10.98 9.89
N LEU A 472 -29.83 11.84 8.92
CA LEU A 472 -28.64 12.66 9.04
C LEU A 472 -28.96 13.86 9.94
N GLY A 473 -28.29 13.93 11.10
CA GLY A 473 -28.41 15.02 12.05
C GLY A 473 -27.60 16.23 11.60
N SER A 474 -26.72 16.73 12.47
CA SER A 474 -25.88 17.89 12.18
C SER A 474 -24.55 17.50 11.53
N CYS A 475 -24.08 18.31 10.58
CA CYS A 475 -22.71 18.26 10.05
C CYS A 475 -21.93 19.48 10.55
N THR A 476 -20.95 19.29 11.43
CA THR A 476 -20.23 20.39 12.11
C THR A 476 -18.73 20.33 11.86
N VAL A 477 -18.11 21.46 11.49
CA VAL A 477 -16.64 21.55 11.35
C VAL A 477 -16.04 22.19 12.61
N LEU A 478 -15.17 21.44 13.28
CA LEU A 478 -14.46 21.84 14.50
C LEU A 478 -13.14 22.55 14.19
N GLU A 479 -12.65 23.37 15.11
CA GLU A 479 -11.27 23.89 15.04
C GLU A 479 -10.26 22.74 15.12
N ALA A 480 -9.17 22.81 14.36
CA ALA A 480 -8.05 21.87 14.46
C ALA A 480 -7.14 22.17 15.67
N ALA A 481 -7.76 22.46 16.82
CA ALA A 481 -7.11 22.80 18.08
C ALA A 481 -7.82 22.10 19.24
N GLY A 482 -7.07 21.54 20.18
CA GLY A 482 -7.62 20.69 21.25
C GLY A 482 -8.66 21.43 22.08
N GLN A 483 -8.27 22.52 22.75
CA GLN A 483 -9.21 23.34 23.51
C GLN A 483 -10.19 24.11 22.62
N GLY A 484 -9.74 24.56 21.44
CA GLY A 484 -10.59 25.28 20.49
C GLY A 484 -11.77 24.45 19.97
N ALA A 485 -11.61 23.13 19.87
CA ALA A 485 -12.66 22.21 19.42
C ALA A 485 -13.72 21.93 20.49
N LEU A 486 -13.41 22.07 21.79
CA LEU A 486 -14.28 21.60 22.87
C LEU A 486 -15.60 22.35 22.94
N GLY A 487 -15.61 23.67 22.79
CA GLY A 487 -16.83 24.48 22.86
C GLY A 487 -17.89 24.01 21.83
N PRO A 488 -17.57 24.04 20.53
CA PRO A 488 -18.46 23.53 19.49
C PRO A 488 -18.79 22.05 19.64
N LEU A 489 -17.83 21.22 20.07
CA LEU A 489 -18.07 19.80 20.32
C LEU A 489 -19.12 19.59 21.41
N TYR A 490 -18.99 20.22 22.58
CA TYR A 490 -19.95 20.05 23.67
C TYR A 490 -21.33 20.62 23.34
N GLN A 491 -21.40 21.74 22.61
CA GLN A 491 -22.68 22.25 22.11
C GLN A 491 -23.40 21.23 21.21
N LEU A 492 -22.64 20.59 20.30
CA LEU A 492 -23.15 19.49 19.49
C LEU A 492 -23.62 18.33 20.36
N LEU A 493 -22.75 17.81 21.23
CA LEU A 493 -23.02 16.66 22.08
C LEU A 493 -24.31 16.87 22.90
N GLU A 494 -24.46 18.02 23.53
CA GLU A 494 -25.65 18.38 24.32
C GLU A 494 -26.91 18.47 23.45
N SER A 495 -26.81 19.03 22.24
CA SER A 495 -27.96 19.13 21.32
C SER A 495 -28.51 17.77 20.89
N THR A 496 -27.66 16.73 20.82
CA THR A 496 -28.07 15.37 20.45
C THR A 496 -28.98 14.75 21.51
N VAL A 497 -28.72 15.02 22.78
CA VAL A 497 -29.50 14.51 23.92
C VAL A 497 -30.81 15.28 24.10
N VAL A 498 -30.83 16.59 23.83
CA VAL A 498 -32.04 17.42 23.93
C VAL A 498 -33.04 17.09 22.82
N SER A 499 -32.56 16.87 21.60
CA SER A 499 -33.42 16.55 20.45
C SER A 499 -34.14 15.20 20.60
N GLY A 500 -33.52 14.23 21.29
CA GLY A 500 -34.10 12.91 21.58
C GLY A 500 -35.14 12.84 22.71
N ARG A 501 -35.52 13.97 23.33
CA ARG A 501 -36.56 14.00 24.40
C ARG A 501 -37.85 14.74 24.03
N GLY A 502 -37.92 15.36 22.84
CA GLY A 502 -38.92 16.40 22.54
C GLY A 502 -39.94 16.16 21.42
N ARG A 503 -39.90 15.04 20.68
CA ARG A 503 -40.92 14.69 19.67
C ARG A 503 -41.46 13.30 19.93
N GLY A 504 -42.79 13.13 19.85
CA GLY A 504 -43.47 11.86 20.05
C GLY A 504 -42.79 10.73 19.27
N MET A 505 -42.22 9.78 20.00
CA MET A 505 -41.31 8.75 19.48
C MET A 505 -42.07 7.63 18.75
N PRO A 506 -41.65 7.25 17.52
CA PRO A 506 -41.79 5.89 17.02
C PRO A 506 -40.80 4.94 17.75
N ALA A 507 -40.97 3.64 17.56
CA ALA A 507 -40.15 2.58 18.16
C ALA A 507 -38.62 2.80 18.03
N GLN A 508 -37.86 2.54 19.11
CA GLN A 508 -36.39 2.50 19.24
C GLN A 508 -35.58 3.44 18.29
N GLU A 509 -35.14 4.60 18.80
CA GLU A 509 -34.18 5.49 18.12
C GLU A 509 -32.74 5.27 18.64
N ARG A 510 -31.77 5.15 17.73
CA ARG A 510 -30.33 5.02 18.01
C ARG A 510 -29.59 6.28 17.57
N VAL A 511 -28.64 6.77 18.36
CA VAL A 511 -27.83 7.95 18.01
C VAL A 511 -26.34 7.59 17.90
N ILE A 512 -25.70 8.02 16.80
CA ILE A 512 -24.28 7.80 16.52
C ILE A 512 -23.57 9.14 16.31
N LEU A 513 -22.49 9.37 17.05
CA LEU A 513 -21.58 10.50 16.90
C LEU A 513 -20.39 10.10 16.05
N LEU A 514 -20.34 10.57 14.81
CA LEU A 514 -19.33 10.19 13.83
C LEU A 514 -18.33 11.35 13.61
N HIS A 515 -17.06 11.09 13.89
CA HIS A 515 -15.99 12.10 13.80
C HIS A 515 -14.99 11.73 12.71
N PHE A 516 -14.62 12.69 11.87
CA PHE A 516 -13.65 12.50 10.80
C PHE A 516 -12.38 13.31 11.07
N GLY A 517 -11.22 12.66 11.03
CA GLY A 517 -9.91 13.32 11.11
C GLY A 517 -9.03 13.00 9.90
N ALA A 518 -8.20 13.94 9.45
CA ALA A 518 -7.25 13.67 8.35
C ALA A 518 -5.97 13.02 8.88
N ASN A 519 -5.47 12.02 8.16
CA ASN A 519 -4.17 11.39 8.40
C ASN A 519 -3.31 11.46 7.12
N SER A 520 -2.31 12.33 7.13
CA SER A 520 -1.45 12.59 5.96
C SER A 520 -0.52 11.44 5.60
N GLY A 521 -0.23 10.54 6.55
CA GLY A 521 0.59 9.36 6.31
C GLY A 521 -0.20 8.11 5.91
N SER A 522 -1.53 8.18 5.89
CA SER A 522 -2.37 7.04 5.54
C SER A 522 -2.74 7.04 4.06
N HIS A 523 -2.87 5.84 3.49
CA HIS A 523 -3.45 5.59 2.17
C HIS A 523 -4.80 4.87 2.25
N ARG A 524 -5.37 4.75 3.44
CA ARG A 524 -6.61 4.01 3.73
C ARG A 524 -7.43 4.67 4.84
N PHE A 525 -8.71 4.31 4.92
CA PHE A 525 -9.57 4.73 6.02
C PHE A 525 -9.26 3.89 7.28
N ALA A 526 -9.28 4.50 8.46
CA ALA A 526 -9.14 3.76 9.71
C ALA A 526 -10.32 4.05 10.64
N LEU A 527 -11.04 3.01 11.08
CA LEU A 527 -12.10 3.11 12.08
C LEU A 527 -11.49 2.91 13.47
N GLU A 528 -11.49 3.95 14.29
CA GLU A 528 -10.83 3.93 15.58
C GLU A 528 -11.69 3.23 16.64
N ASN A 529 -11.19 2.12 17.14
CA ASN A 529 -11.81 1.31 18.19
C ASN A 529 -11.70 1.98 19.56
N ARG A 530 -10.66 2.80 19.79
CA ARG A 530 -10.39 3.41 21.10
C ARG A 530 -9.69 4.76 21.04
N ALA A 531 -9.85 5.53 22.11
CA ALA A 531 -9.03 6.71 22.42
C ALA A 531 -8.40 6.53 23.80
N VAL A 532 -7.19 7.05 24.00
CA VAL A 532 -6.50 7.00 25.30
C VAL A 532 -6.58 8.36 26.01
N ASN A 533 -6.54 8.35 27.34
CA ASN A 533 -6.61 9.52 28.22
C ASN A 533 -5.29 10.33 28.21
N GLU A 534 -4.70 10.55 27.04
CA GLU A 534 -3.39 11.19 26.90
C GLU A 534 -3.42 12.29 25.83
N ALA A 535 -3.03 13.50 26.24
CA ALA A 535 -2.70 14.60 25.37
C ALA A 535 -1.17 14.75 25.28
N THR A 536 -0.59 14.21 24.20
CA THR A 536 0.85 14.28 23.88
C THR A 536 1.04 14.71 22.43
N PHE A 537 0.95 16.01 22.17
CA PHE A 537 0.94 16.53 20.80
C PHE A 537 2.38 16.64 20.25
N ARG A 538 2.64 16.03 19.09
CA ARG A 538 3.98 16.03 18.47
C ARG A 538 4.41 17.44 18.01
N CYS A 539 3.45 18.23 17.53
CA CYS A 539 3.59 19.65 17.19
C CYS A 539 2.54 20.49 17.93
N PRO A 540 2.71 21.82 18.05
CA PRO A 540 1.64 22.69 18.53
C PRO A 540 0.40 22.58 17.63
N ASP A 541 -0.77 22.70 18.23
CA ASP A 541 -2.03 22.86 17.49
C ASP A 541 -2.20 24.28 16.92
N GLU A 542 -3.31 24.54 16.24
CA GLU A 542 -3.56 25.84 15.58
C GLU A 542 -3.68 27.03 16.55
N LEU A 543 -3.84 26.77 17.86
CA LEU A 543 -3.81 27.80 18.91
C LEU A 543 -2.48 27.81 19.68
N GLY A 544 -1.47 27.07 19.19
CA GLY A 544 -0.14 26.98 19.77
C GLY A 544 -0.03 26.04 20.97
N TRP A 545 -1.07 25.26 21.29
CA TRP A 545 -1.05 24.36 22.43
C TRP A 545 -0.34 23.04 22.09
N LYS A 546 0.67 22.67 22.90
CA LYS A 546 1.46 21.45 22.74
C LYS A 546 1.58 20.69 24.06
N PRO A 547 0.51 20.07 24.57
CA PRO A 547 0.55 19.29 25.81
C PRO A 547 1.48 18.10 25.67
N GLN A 548 2.12 17.70 26.77
CA GLN A 548 2.98 16.53 26.86
C GLN A 548 2.54 15.67 28.05
N ARG A 549 2.19 14.40 27.78
CA ARG A 549 1.81 13.40 28.78
C ARG A 549 0.76 13.90 29.79
N THR A 550 -0.16 14.74 29.33
CA THR A 550 -1.20 15.34 30.16
C THR A 550 -2.48 14.50 30.07
N PRO A 551 -3.17 14.18 31.18
CA PRO A 551 -4.47 13.51 31.08
C PRO A 551 -5.48 14.42 30.39
N ILE A 552 -6.23 13.88 29.43
CA ILE A 552 -7.32 14.61 28.76
C ILE A 552 -8.40 14.95 29.79
N ILE A 553 -8.74 13.97 30.62
CA ILE A 553 -9.73 14.09 31.68
C ILE A 553 -9.11 13.55 32.97
N SER A 554 -8.78 14.47 33.88
CA SER A 554 -8.09 14.13 35.13
C SER A 554 -8.90 13.19 36.03
N SER A 555 -10.24 13.22 35.96
CA SER A 555 -11.10 12.32 36.74
C SER A 555 -11.05 10.85 36.31
N ASP A 556 -10.57 10.58 35.09
CA ASP A 556 -10.61 9.24 34.49
C ASP A 556 -9.32 8.44 34.78
N GLY A 557 -8.47 8.96 35.68
CA GLY A 557 -7.28 8.27 36.18
C GLY A 557 -6.04 8.52 35.34
N ASN A 558 -5.24 7.47 35.15
CA ASN A 558 -3.93 7.57 34.50
C ASN A 558 -4.05 7.81 32.98
N ILE A 559 -2.94 8.24 32.38
CA ILE A 559 -2.87 8.58 30.94
C ILE A 559 -2.99 7.36 30.01
N LEU A 560 -2.78 6.14 30.52
CA LEU A 560 -2.90 4.90 29.76
C LEU A 560 -4.34 4.37 29.70
N HIS A 561 -5.25 4.95 30.49
CA HIS A 561 -6.66 4.58 30.48
C HIS A 561 -7.26 4.84 29.09
N ALA A 562 -7.97 3.86 28.54
CA ALA A 562 -8.56 3.95 27.21
C ALA A 562 -10.08 3.75 27.27
N ARG A 563 -10.79 4.49 26.43
CA ARG A 563 -12.24 4.33 26.19
C ARG A 563 -12.43 3.71 24.82
N GLN A 564 -13.43 2.85 24.66
CA GLN A 564 -13.69 2.11 23.43
C GLN A 564 -15.08 2.37 22.90
N THR A 565 -15.24 2.34 21.59
CA THR A 565 -16.58 2.36 20.98
C THR A 565 -17.29 1.04 21.24
N THR A 566 -18.62 1.10 21.34
CA THR A 566 -19.48 -0.09 21.42
C THR A 566 -19.90 -0.60 20.05
N LEU A 567 -19.51 0.08 18.97
CA LEU A 567 -19.83 -0.33 17.60
C LEU A 567 -19.00 -1.56 17.18
N PRO A 568 -19.59 -2.52 16.45
CA PRO A 568 -18.89 -3.73 16.02
C PRO A 568 -17.95 -3.42 14.85
N LEU A 569 -16.80 -2.79 15.11
CA LEU A 569 -15.92 -2.28 14.05
C LEU A 569 -15.40 -3.35 13.10
N LYS A 570 -15.26 -4.60 13.57
CA LYS A 570 -14.89 -5.73 12.72
C LYS A 570 -15.96 -6.01 11.66
N GLU A 571 -17.24 -5.95 12.04
CA GLU A 571 -18.37 -6.12 11.12
C GLU A 571 -18.48 -4.92 10.18
N ILE A 572 -18.41 -3.71 10.72
CA ILE A 572 -18.50 -2.47 9.93
C ILE A 572 -17.36 -2.41 8.90
N SER A 573 -16.12 -2.67 9.32
CA SER A 573 -14.96 -2.70 8.43
C SER A 573 -15.11 -3.79 7.39
N LYS A 574 -15.59 -4.99 7.76
CA LYS A 574 -15.82 -6.09 6.82
C LYS A 574 -16.87 -5.71 5.77
N SER A 575 -17.99 -5.09 6.16
CA SER A 575 -19.03 -4.63 5.23
C SER A 575 -18.51 -3.56 4.28
N LEU A 576 -17.72 -2.60 4.77
CA LEU A 576 -17.12 -1.55 3.93
C LEU A 576 -16.02 -2.09 3.01
N GLN A 577 -15.22 -3.04 3.46
CA GLN A 577 -14.25 -3.75 2.63
C GLN A 577 -14.94 -4.53 1.50
N GLN A 578 -16.09 -5.15 1.79
CA GLN A 578 -16.92 -5.81 0.77
C GLN A 578 -17.49 -4.83 -0.26
N MET A 579 -17.72 -3.58 0.14
CA MET A 579 -18.10 -2.48 -0.76
C MET A 579 -16.91 -1.88 -1.54
N GLY A 580 -15.69 -2.40 -1.35
CA GLY A 580 -14.51 -2.01 -2.13
C GLY A 580 -13.64 -0.91 -1.51
N TYR A 581 -13.90 -0.51 -0.27
CA TYR A 581 -13.09 0.51 0.41
C TYR A 581 -11.90 -0.11 1.15
N ASP A 582 -10.69 0.47 1.00
CA ASP A 582 -9.55 0.14 1.87
C ASP A 582 -9.79 0.80 3.23
N VAL A 583 -10.42 0.06 4.14
CA VAL A 583 -10.72 0.47 5.51
C VAL A 583 -10.26 -0.59 6.49
N MET A 584 -9.76 -0.19 7.66
CA MET A 584 -9.37 -1.11 8.72
C MET A 584 -9.80 -0.63 10.11
N PRO A 585 -10.09 -1.52 11.06
CA PRO A 585 -10.16 -1.14 12.46
C PRO A 585 -8.76 -0.76 12.96
N SER A 586 -8.69 0.24 13.83
CA SER A 586 -7.46 0.76 14.43
C SER A 586 -7.64 0.96 15.93
N ASP A 587 -6.61 0.65 16.72
CA ASP A 587 -6.58 0.89 18.17
C ASP A 587 -5.76 2.15 18.53
N ASP A 588 -5.43 2.97 17.54
CA ASP A 588 -4.64 4.19 17.69
C ASP A 588 -5.29 5.39 16.99
N ALA A 589 -6.17 6.08 17.72
CA ALA A 589 -6.72 7.36 17.28
C ALA A 589 -5.67 8.50 17.23
N GLY A 590 -4.38 8.17 17.31
CA GLY A 590 -3.26 9.10 17.36
C GLY A 590 -3.01 9.65 18.77
N ARG A 591 -2.16 10.67 18.84
CA ARG A 591 -1.91 11.46 20.06
C ARG A 591 -2.01 12.96 19.82
N PHE A 592 -2.81 13.35 18.83
CA PHE A 592 -3.05 14.76 18.49
C PHE A 592 -4.52 15.14 18.78
N VAL A 593 -5.05 16.19 18.13
CA VAL A 593 -6.42 16.69 18.33
C VAL A 593 -7.49 15.61 18.08
N CYS A 594 -7.23 14.64 17.19
CA CYS A 594 -8.10 13.49 16.93
C CYS A 594 -8.38 12.65 18.18
N ASN A 595 -7.34 12.15 18.86
CA ASN A 595 -7.47 11.42 20.12
C ASN A 595 -8.11 12.28 21.21
N TYR A 596 -7.77 13.57 21.27
CA TYR A 596 -8.33 14.51 22.24
C TYR A 596 -9.86 14.62 22.12
N VAL A 597 -10.37 14.91 20.91
CA VAL A 597 -11.81 15.01 20.64
C VAL A 597 -12.51 13.66 20.80
N TYR A 598 -11.91 12.57 20.31
CA TYR A 598 -12.54 11.26 20.38
C TYR A 598 -12.72 10.79 21.82
N TYR A 599 -11.74 11.04 22.70
CA TYR A 599 -11.83 10.68 24.10
C TYR A 599 -12.98 11.40 24.83
N HIS A 600 -13.15 12.71 24.58
CA HIS A 600 -14.30 13.48 25.09
C HIS A 600 -15.63 12.93 24.58
N SER A 601 -15.70 12.58 23.28
CA SER A 601 -16.90 12.04 22.67
C SER A 601 -17.27 10.66 23.21
N LEU A 602 -16.31 9.75 23.36
CA LEU A 602 -16.52 8.42 23.96
C LEU A 602 -17.01 8.52 25.41
N LYS A 603 -16.42 9.42 26.23
CA LYS A 603 -16.90 9.65 27.59
C LYS A 603 -18.36 10.13 27.60
N PHE A 604 -18.70 11.05 26.71
CA PHE A 604 -20.08 11.54 26.59
C PHE A 604 -21.01 10.41 26.13
N ALA A 605 -20.59 9.62 25.14
CA ALA A 605 -21.35 8.53 24.58
C ALA A 605 -21.70 7.47 25.64
N GLU A 606 -20.70 7.03 26.42
CA GLU A 606 -20.89 6.10 27.54
C GLU A 606 -21.86 6.64 28.60
N LYS A 607 -21.77 7.93 28.94
CA LYS A 607 -22.64 8.56 29.95
C LYS A 607 -24.10 8.63 29.51
N HIS A 608 -24.34 8.75 28.21
CA HIS A 608 -25.67 9.02 27.64
C HIS A 608 -26.28 7.81 26.90
N GLY A 609 -25.58 6.67 26.86
CA GLY A 609 -26.08 5.46 26.19
C GLY A 609 -26.17 5.60 24.67
N ILE A 610 -25.34 6.45 24.08
CA ILE A 610 -25.21 6.63 22.62
C ILE A 610 -23.87 6.06 22.16
N THR A 611 -23.62 6.00 20.86
CA THR A 611 -22.35 5.48 20.33
C THR A 611 -21.53 6.58 19.68
N SER A 612 -20.21 6.42 19.68
CA SER A 612 -19.29 7.33 18.99
C SER A 612 -18.28 6.54 18.18
N LEU A 613 -17.93 7.04 17.00
CA LEU A 613 -16.93 6.49 16.12
C LEU A 613 -16.04 7.61 15.60
N PHE A 614 -14.73 7.38 15.60
CA PHE A 614 -13.79 8.23 14.90
C PHE A 614 -13.23 7.51 13.68
N VAL A 615 -13.10 8.22 12.57
CA VAL A 615 -12.58 7.69 11.32
C VAL A 615 -11.45 8.59 10.80
N HIS A 616 -10.28 8.01 10.58
CA HIS A 616 -9.19 8.72 9.90
C HIS A 616 -9.33 8.57 8.38
N PHE A 617 -9.29 9.70 7.69
CA PHE A 617 -9.32 9.83 6.24
C PHE A 617 -7.92 10.12 5.71
N PRO A 618 -7.48 9.48 4.62
CA PRO A 618 -6.27 9.87 3.92
C PRO A 618 -6.45 11.22 3.22
N LEU A 619 -5.36 11.88 2.80
CA LEU A 619 -5.45 13.11 2.00
C LEU A 619 -6.06 12.84 0.62
N PHE A 620 -6.61 13.88 -0.02
CA PHE A 620 -7.15 13.77 -1.39
C PHE A 620 -6.12 13.33 -2.44
N LEU A 621 -4.82 13.53 -2.15
CA LEU A 621 -3.73 13.01 -2.99
C LEU A 621 -3.65 11.48 -2.99
N ALA A 622 -4.10 10.82 -1.91
CA ALA A 622 -4.06 9.38 -1.75
C ALA A 622 -5.38 8.70 -2.14
N ILE A 623 -6.52 9.26 -1.76
CA ILE A 623 -7.86 8.85 -2.22
C ILE A 623 -8.61 10.11 -2.60
N ASP A 624 -9.09 10.21 -3.84
CA ASP A 624 -9.75 11.41 -4.33
C ASP A 624 -11.06 11.71 -3.58
N GLU A 625 -11.52 12.96 -3.69
CA GLU A 625 -12.68 13.46 -2.96
C GLU A 625 -13.97 12.70 -3.26
N GLU A 626 -14.17 12.27 -4.51
CA GLU A 626 -15.38 11.59 -4.92
C GLU A 626 -15.49 10.23 -4.21
N VAL A 627 -14.39 9.46 -4.22
CA VAL A 627 -14.31 8.18 -3.51
C VAL A 627 -14.46 8.35 -2.01
N GLN A 628 -13.89 9.39 -1.40
CA GLN A 628 -14.07 9.66 0.03
C GLN A 628 -15.52 10.02 0.39
N MET A 629 -16.22 10.78 -0.46
CA MET A 629 -17.65 11.08 -0.27
C MET A 629 -18.53 9.84 -0.39
N GLN A 630 -18.24 8.97 -1.38
CA GLN A 630 -18.94 7.71 -1.54
C GLN A 630 -18.66 6.75 -0.38
N PHE A 631 -17.43 6.71 0.15
CA PHE A 631 -17.10 5.98 1.37
C PHE A 631 -17.98 6.43 2.56
N VAL A 632 -18.12 7.74 2.78
CA VAL A 632 -18.98 8.25 3.87
C VAL A 632 -20.42 7.78 3.70
N ALA A 633 -20.94 7.86 2.49
CA ALA A 633 -22.32 7.49 2.22
C ALA A 633 -22.56 5.97 2.39
N SER A 634 -21.57 5.14 2.05
CA SER A 634 -21.59 3.69 2.31
C SER A 634 -21.41 3.35 3.80
N LEU A 635 -20.59 4.11 4.53
CA LEU A 635 -20.47 4.00 5.99
C LEU A 635 -21.80 4.31 6.68
N LEU A 636 -22.53 5.34 6.25
CA LEU A 636 -23.87 5.63 6.77
C LEU A 636 -24.83 4.47 6.49
N GLU A 637 -24.78 3.86 5.32
CA GLU A 637 -25.60 2.69 4.97
C GLU A 637 -25.30 1.48 5.86
N VAL A 638 -24.02 1.17 6.09
CA VAL A 638 -23.61 0.12 7.01
C VAL A 638 -24.10 0.42 8.42
N LEU A 639 -23.89 1.64 8.93
CA LEU A 639 -24.33 2.06 10.26
C LEU A 639 -25.87 1.97 10.43
N ALA A 640 -26.64 2.26 9.39
CA ALA A 640 -28.09 2.14 9.40
C ALA A 640 -28.57 0.69 9.53
N SER A 641 -27.79 -0.26 8.99
CA SER A 641 -28.18 -1.68 8.91
C SER A 641 -27.80 -2.52 10.12
N LEU A 642 -27.03 -1.98 11.07
CA LEU A 642 -26.56 -2.73 12.22
C LEU A 642 -27.71 -3.11 13.15
N ASN A 643 -27.74 -4.36 13.60
CA ASN A 643 -28.73 -4.86 14.57
C ASN A 643 -28.01 -5.23 15.88
N PHE A 644 -27.94 -4.29 16.81
CA PHE A 644 -27.45 -4.53 18.18
C PHE A 644 -28.32 -3.83 19.23
#